data_AF-A0A7C7DID9-F1
#
_entry.id   AF-A0A7C7DID9-F1
#
_cell.length_a   1.000
_cell.length_b   1.000
_cell.length_c   1.000
_cell.angle_alpha   90.00
_cell.angle_beta   90.00
_cell.angle_gamma   90.00
#
_symmetry.space_group_name_H-M   'P 1'
#
loop_
_entity.id
_entity.type
_entity.pdbx_description
1 polymer ?
#
loop_
_entity_poly.entity_id
_entity_poly.type
_entity_poly.pdbx_seq_one_letter_code
_entity_poly.pdbx_strand_id
1 'polypeptide(L)'
;MSECLPRTERQNPLTRDIDTWPVRKILEVMNAEDHRVASAVALEITSIVKATKMVAEAVAGGRRVLYVGSGTSGRLGVLDAAEWQPTFGVGSGVIDAVIAGGTEALWRAVEGQEDREDAGRQAVKQKNIGRGDVVVGIAASGRTPFTLGALQEARSRGASTIAIVGDPSGPLSSFADVVISPDVGPEVIAGSTRLKNGTAQKMVLNMISTAAMILLGRTYSNLMAGASATNAKLSRRARLILSEATGAPMEKVEEALEDAEGDVPVALISLLTGATAEEARGKLRESKGSIRRAIELAGQRRTPSPGTVSTLGEQAGAGTGSFTPRALSGKRDGAGDNRLFSESAGGTGSMGTGDRSSVPHLEFARPEEVGLDPVALERAFDVVRDAVGNGEGEIPGAVCAVVRQGKVVGPRAFGLAVRTPVRMPVTPATVFDLASLTKVVATLPSILVLMEMGKLRLDDRVSLFLPDFGANGKESITIRHLLTHTSGLPAHVKFYEMGLDRAGIVRKICEMEASSPGEHVVYSDLGFIILGEIVERITGKRLDEFARENIWRPLGMNDTCFLPGESSRHRIAATEYRTDLKKLMWGEVHDENAYAMGGIAGHAGLFSTITDLARYALMWLGEGEFGPVRVLSRNTVRLATKEHVNKEDRRGLGWALKSRAFSSGGDLLSDASYGHTGFTGTSLWCDPETRTGIILLTNRVHAGRDGTAIIELRPRFANAVAAAIGVRNRNNLS
;
A
#
# COMPACT_ATOMS: atom_id res chain seq x y z
N MET A 1 -9.25 -4.47 -45.71
CA MET A 1 -9.22 -4.42 -44.24
C MET A 1 -7.79 -4.14 -43.85
N SER A 2 -7.49 -2.95 -43.31
CA SER A 2 -6.12 -2.61 -42.88
C SER A 2 -5.76 -3.50 -41.69
N GLU A 3 -4.75 -4.35 -41.81
CA GLU A 3 -4.24 -5.13 -40.68
C GLU A 3 -3.81 -4.17 -39.57
N CYS A 4 -4.49 -4.23 -38.43
CA CYS A 4 -4.10 -3.45 -37.26
C CYS A 4 -2.74 -3.97 -36.78
N LEU A 5 -1.70 -3.13 -36.86
CA LEU A 5 -0.36 -3.46 -36.40
C LEU A 5 -0.39 -3.95 -34.92
N PRO A 6 0.33 -5.05 -34.60
CA PRO A 6 0.45 -5.56 -33.23
C PRO A 6 0.91 -4.44 -32.29
N ARG A 7 0.50 -4.51 -31.01
CA ARG A 7 0.82 -3.48 -30.01
C ARG A 7 2.33 -3.21 -29.93
N THR A 8 3.13 -4.27 -30.05
CA THR A 8 4.60 -4.23 -29.98
C THR A 8 5.26 -3.54 -31.17
N GLU A 9 4.58 -3.50 -32.32
CA GLU A 9 5.11 -2.95 -33.58
C GLU A 9 4.69 -1.49 -33.82
N ARG A 10 3.84 -0.94 -32.96
CA ARG A 10 3.38 0.44 -33.08
C ARG A 10 4.53 1.40 -32.78
N GLN A 11 4.60 2.49 -33.54
CA GLN A 11 5.51 3.58 -33.23
C GLN A 11 5.09 4.29 -31.95
N ASN A 12 6.06 4.63 -31.10
CA ASN A 12 5.82 5.50 -29.97
C ASN A 12 5.76 6.95 -30.45
N PRO A 13 4.63 7.66 -30.29
CA PRO A 13 4.48 9.03 -30.79
C PRO A 13 5.44 10.00 -30.10
N LEU A 14 5.94 9.67 -28.90
CA LEU A 14 6.88 10.52 -28.17
C LEU A 14 8.28 10.48 -28.76
N THR A 15 8.66 9.43 -29.50
CA THR A 15 10.06 9.19 -29.93
C THR A 15 10.25 9.17 -31.44
N ARG A 16 9.37 9.80 -32.22
CA ARG A 16 9.44 9.82 -33.69
C ARG A 16 10.78 10.31 -34.25
N ASP A 17 11.37 11.31 -33.61
CA ASP A 17 12.62 11.95 -34.06
C ASP A 17 13.81 11.67 -33.12
N ILE A 18 13.77 10.52 -32.41
CA ILE A 18 14.75 10.18 -31.35
C ILE A 18 16.20 10.14 -31.84
N ASP A 19 16.42 9.90 -33.13
CA ASP A 19 17.72 9.86 -33.82
C ASP A 19 18.39 11.24 -33.95
N THR A 20 17.61 12.33 -33.82
CA THR A 20 18.12 13.72 -33.91
C THR A 20 18.41 14.35 -32.55
N TRP A 21 18.08 13.66 -31.45
CA TRP A 21 18.10 14.26 -30.12
C TRP A 21 19.48 14.22 -29.46
N PRO A 22 19.77 15.15 -28.52
CA PRO A 22 20.93 15.03 -27.64
C PRO A 22 20.85 13.75 -26.80
N VAL A 23 22.00 13.09 -26.57
CA VAL A 23 22.11 11.83 -25.82
C VAL A 23 21.37 11.85 -24.48
N ARG A 24 21.47 12.96 -23.72
CA ARG A 24 20.76 13.13 -22.44
C ARG A 24 19.25 12.94 -22.58
N LYS A 25 18.64 13.57 -23.59
CA LYS A 25 17.19 13.51 -23.82
C LYS A 25 16.76 12.10 -24.21
N ILE A 26 17.57 11.41 -25.02
CA ILE A 26 17.34 10.00 -25.38
C ILE A 26 17.25 9.14 -24.11
N LEU A 27 18.25 9.26 -23.21
CA LEU A 27 18.29 8.49 -21.97
C LEU A 27 17.17 8.84 -20.99
N GLU A 28 16.82 10.13 -20.87
CA GLU A 28 15.72 10.58 -20.01
C GLU A 28 14.36 10.03 -20.47
N VAL A 29 14.11 10.00 -21.78
CA VAL A 29 12.86 9.43 -22.34
C VAL A 29 12.84 7.92 -22.26
N MET A 30 13.97 7.24 -22.48
CA MET A 30 14.08 5.80 -22.22
C MET A 30 13.71 5.46 -20.77
N ASN A 31 14.30 6.16 -19.81
CA ASN A 31 13.99 5.96 -18.39
C ASN A 31 12.53 6.29 -18.05
N ALA A 32 11.96 7.36 -18.63
CA ALA A 32 10.56 7.70 -18.46
C ALA A 32 9.61 6.60 -18.96
N GLU A 33 9.93 5.97 -20.10
CA GLU A 33 9.19 4.84 -20.63
C GLU A 33 9.36 3.59 -19.76
N ASP A 34 10.55 3.34 -19.21
CA ASP A 34 10.81 2.23 -18.28
C ASP A 34 9.98 2.33 -16.98
N HIS A 35 9.71 3.54 -16.48
CA HIS A 35 8.83 3.74 -15.31
C HIS A 35 7.40 3.20 -15.50
N ARG A 36 6.97 2.97 -16.74
CA ARG A 36 5.64 2.41 -17.05
C ARG A 36 5.58 0.91 -16.81
N VAL A 37 6.72 0.22 -16.87
CA VAL A 37 6.80 -1.24 -16.85
C VAL A 37 6.26 -1.83 -15.54
N ALA A 38 6.70 -1.31 -14.39
CA ALA A 38 6.27 -1.82 -13.09
C ALA A 38 4.76 -1.67 -12.87
N SER A 39 4.19 -0.55 -13.29
CA SER A 39 2.74 -0.31 -13.22
C SER A 39 1.96 -1.27 -14.13
N ALA A 40 2.46 -1.54 -15.33
CA ALA A 40 1.84 -2.50 -16.25
C ALA A 40 1.86 -3.93 -15.68
N VAL A 41 2.97 -4.34 -15.06
CA VAL A 41 3.07 -5.65 -14.39
C VAL A 41 2.14 -5.73 -13.18
N ALA A 42 1.97 -4.63 -12.43
CA ALA A 42 1.05 -4.58 -11.28
C ALA A 42 -0.41 -4.88 -11.67
N LEU A 43 -0.85 -4.47 -12.86
CA LEU A 43 -2.19 -4.78 -13.37
C LEU A 43 -2.39 -6.28 -13.66
N GLU A 44 -1.31 -7.03 -13.87
CA GLU A 44 -1.32 -8.46 -14.18
C GLU A 44 -1.18 -9.36 -12.94
N ILE A 45 -1.15 -8.81 -11.72
CA ILE A 45 -0.95 -9.58 -10.48
C ILE A 45 -1.93 -10.75 -10.35
N THR A 46 -3.19 -10.58 -10.77
CA THR A 46 -4.19 -11.67 -10.72
C THR A 46 -3.79 -12.87 -11.59
N SER A 47 -3.28 -12.62 -12.79
CA SER A 47 -2.79 -13.65 -13.71
C SER A 47 -1.49 -14.26 -13.20
N ILE A 48 -0.59 -13.43 -12.66
CA ILE A 48 0.67 -13.88 -12.04
C ILE A 48 0.38 -14.80 -10.85
N VAL A 49 -0.60 -14.49 -9.99
CA VAL A 49 -1.01 -15.36 -8.88
C VAL A 49 -1.43 -16.75 -9.36
N LYS A 50 -2.20 -16.83 -10.45
CA LYS A 50 -2.63 -18.11 -11.03
C LYS A 50 -1.43 -18.90 -11.57
N ALA A 51 -0.55 -18.23 -12.30
CA ALA A 51 0.69 -18.81 -12.82
C ALA A 51 1.59 -19.33 -11.67
N THR A 52 1.80 -18.52 -10.63
CA THR A 52 2.59 -18.89 -9.45
C THR A 52 2.04 -20.11 -8.75
N LYS A 53 0.71 -20.19 -8.53
CA LYS A 53 0.08 -21.37 -7.90
C LYS A 53 0.27 -22.61 -8.74
N MET A 54 0.05 -22.52 -10.05
CA MET A 54 0.26 -23.63 -10.99
C MET A 54 1.70 -24.14 -10.96
N VAL A 55 2.69 -23.22 -10.95
CA VAL A 55 4.11 -23.57 -10.85
C VAL A 55 4.44 -24.20 -9.50
N ALA A 56 3.96 -23.62 -8.39
CA ALA A 56 4.20 -24.16 -7.06
C ALA A 56 3.58 -25.56 -6.88
N GLU A 57 2.37 -25.79 -7.38
CA GLU A 57 1.69 -27.09 -7.34
C GLU A 57 2.44 -28.14 -8.15
N ALA A 58 2.90 -27.81 -9.35
CA ALA A 58 3.69 -28.70 -10.18
C ALA A 58 5.00 -29.11 -9.48
N VAL A 59 5.77 -28.13 -8.97
CA VAL A 59 7.03 -28.40 -8.28
C VAL A 59 6.80 -29.18 -6.97
N ALA A 60 5.75 -28.86 -6.20
CA ALA A 60 5.37 -29.63 -5.00
C ALA A 60 5.02 -31.09 -5.32
N GLY A 61 4.44 -31.33 -6.51
CA GLY A 61 4.11 -32.66 -7.04
C GLY A 61 5.29 -33.40 -7.67
N GLY A 62 6.51 -32.86 -7.61
CA GLY A 62 7.70 -33.44 -8.25
C GLY A 62 7.69 -33.34 -9.78
N ARG A 63 6.90 -32.41 -10.33
CA ARG A 63 6.81 -32.12 -11.76
C ARG A 63 7.75 -30.98 -12.15
N ARG A 64 7.92 -30.81 -13.47
CA ARG A 64 8.91 -29.89 -14.03
C ARG A 64 8.26 -28.66 -14.62
N VAL A 65 9.04 -27.60 -14.67
CA VAL A 65 8.70 -26.36 -15.36
C VAL A 65 9.64 -26.21 -16.56
N LEU A 66 9.10 -25.78 -17.70
CA LEU A 66 9.88 -25.51 -18.90
C LEU A 66 9.59 -24.10 -19.43
N TYR A 67 10.62 -23.27 -19.50
CA TYR A 67 10.57 -21.99 -20.23
C TYR A 67 10.85 -22.22 -21.71
N VAL A 68 10.06 -21.61 -22.60
CA VAL A 68 10.27 -21.68 -24.05
C VAL A 68 10.13 -20.30 -24.69
N GLY A 69 11.10 -19.90 -25.51
CA GLY A 69 11.03 -18.64 -26.26
C GLY A 69 12.09 -18.51 -27.35
N SER A 70 12.08 -17.39 -28.07
CA SER A 70 13.15 -17.00 -29.01
C SER A 70 13.81 -15.69 -28.56
N GLY A 71 15.00 -15.41 -29.11
CA GLY A 71 15.68 -14.13 -28.93
C GLY A 71 15.79 -13.69 -27.46
N THR A 72 15.42 -12.43 -27.18
CA THR A 72 15.43 -11.88 -25.81
C THR A 72 14.53 -12.65 -24.85
N SER A 73 13.32 -13.03 -25.29
CA SER A 73 12.37 -13.78 -24.45
C SER A 73 12.92 -15.14 -24.02
N GLY A 74 13.54 -15.88 -24.94
CA GLY A 74 14.22 -17.14 -24.63
C GLY A 74 15.41 -16.95 -23.68
N ARG A 75 16.23 -15.91 -23.88
CA ARG A 75 17.36 -15.58 -23.00
C ARG A 75 16.92 -15.23 -21.58
N LEU A 76 15.82 -14.49 -21.43
CA LEU A 76 15.26 -14.17 -20.11
C LEU A 76 14.71 -15.40 -19.39
N GLY A 77 14.11 -16.34 -20.12
CA GLY A 77 13.73 -17.64 -19.57
C GLY A 77 14.95 -18.41 -19.05
N VAL A 78 16.02 -18.49 -19.85
CA VAL A 78 17.28 -19.15 -19.44
C VAL A 78 17.90 -18.45 -18.21
N LEU A 79 17.89 -17.12 -18.18
CA LEU A 79 18.38 -16.33 -17.05
C LEU A 79 17.63 -16.68 -15.76
N ASP A 80 16.30 -16.62 -15.76
CA ASP A 80 15.52 -16.95 -14.55
C ASP A 80 15.74 -18.41 -14.14
N ALA A 81 15.68 -19.36 -15.07
CA ALA A 81 15.89 -20.79 -14.77
C ALA A 81 17.26 -21.06 -14.11
N ALA A 82 18.32 -20.41 -14.59
CA ALA A 82 19.67 -20.56 -14.06
C ALA A 82 19.80 -20.07 -12.59
N GLU A 83 18.92 -19.16 -12.16
CA GLU A 83 18.96 -18.59 -10.81
C GLU A 83 18.19 -19.44 -9.77
N TRP A 84 17.39 -20.43 -10.19
CA TRP A 84 16.58 -21.21 -9.24
C TRP A 84 17.42 -22.04 -8.26
N GLN A 85 18.39 -22.82 -8.76
CA GLN A 85 19.24 -23.66 -7.92
C GLN A 85 20.10 -22.85 -6.93
N PRO A 86 20.91 -21.85 -7.34
CA PRO A 86 21.75 -21.12 -6.40
C PRO A 86 20.95 -20.30 -5.38
N THR A 87 19.72 -19.89 -5.71
CA THR A 87 18.88 -19.05 -4.84
C THR A 87 18.00 -19.86 -3.89
N PHE A 88 17.41 -20.96 -4.36
CA PHE A 88 16.38 -21.70 -3.62
C PHE A 88 16.76 -23.15 -3.30
N GLY A 89 17.94 -23.60 -3.75
CA GLY A 89 18.46 -24.94 -3.47
C GLY A 89 17.64 -26.07 -4.11
N VAL A 90 16.86 -25.74 -5.16
CA VAL A 90 16.09 -26.74 -5.90
C VAL A 90 16.99 -27.55 -6.82
N GLY A 91 16.64 -28.82 -7.05
CA GLY A 91 17.40 -29.71 -7.92
C GLY A 91 17.43 -29.26 -9.38
N SER A 92 18.52 -29.55 -10.08
CA SER A 92 18.75 -29.16 -11.48
C SER A 92 17.73 -29.71 -12.49
N GLY A 93 16.90 -30.68 -12.09
CA GLY A 93 15.84 -31.25 -12.93
C GLY A 93 14.47 -30.59 -12.76
N VAL A 94 14.30 -29.60 -11.87
CA VAL A 94 12.99 -28.99 -11.57
C VAL A 94 12.56 -27.97 -12.62
N ILE A 95 13.51 -27.22 -13.16
CA ILE A 95 13.30 -26.17 -14.15
C ILE A 95 14.28 -26.36 -15.30
N ASP A 96 13.82 -26.11 -16.51
CA ASP A 96 14.66 -26.09 -17.72
C ASP A 96 14.19 -24.96 -18.64
N ALA A 97 15.03 -24.58 -19.60
CA ALA A 97 14.71 -23.53 -20.56
C ALA A 97 15.20 -23.89 -21.96
N VAL A 98 14.34 -23.70 -22.95
CA VAL A 98 14.66 -23.91 -24.36
C VAL A 98 14.52 -22.58 -25.11
N ILE A 99 15.59 -22.24 -25.82
CA ILE A 99 15.64 -21.10 -26.73
C ILE A 99 15.68 -21.60 -28.18
N ALA A 100 14.90 -20.96 -29.07
CA ALA A 100 14.97 -21.20 -30.51
C ALA A 100 16.40 -21.00 -31.02
N GLY A 101 16.94 -21.99 -31.75
CA GLY A 101 18.33 -22.00 -32.20
C GLY A 101 19.35 -22.59 -31.20
N GLY A 102 18.90 -23.08 -30.05
CA GLY A 102 19.75 -23.82 -29.10
C GLY A 102 20.78 -22.94 -28.38
N THR A 103 21.84 -23.54 -27.86
CA THR A 103 22.83 -22.85 -27.00
C THR A 103 23.56 -21.71 -27.70
N GLU A 104 23.74 -21.78 -29.02
CA GLU A 104 24.35 -20.67 -29.78
C GLU A 104 23.49 -19.39 -29.70
N ALA A 105 22.17 -19.54 -29.62
CA ALA A 105 21.23 -18.41 -29.56
C ALA A 105 21.37 -17.57 -28.27
N LEU A 106 22.05 -18.09 -27.24
CA LEU A 106 22.38 -17.34 -26.03
C LEU A 106 23.32 -16.18 -26.32
N TRP A 107 24.29 -16.39 -27.21
CA TRP A 107 25.38 -15.44 -27.47
C TRP A 107 25.17 -14.64 -28.75
N ARG A 108 24.45 -15.19 -29.73
CA ARG A 108 24.20 -14.55 -31.02
C ARG A 108 22.74 -14.77 -31.44
N ALA A 109 22.21 -13.92 -32.32
CA ALA A 109 20.92 -14.20 -32.93
C ALA A 109 21.11 -15.31 -33.99
N VAL A 110 20.22 -16.30 -34.01
CA VAL A 110 20.21 -17.35 -35.04
C VAL A 110 18.95 -17.13 -35.88
N GLU A 111 19.13 -16.60 -37.08
CA GLU A 111 18.02 -16.20 -37.95
C GLU A 111 17.13 -17.39 -38.36
N GLY A 112 15.82 -17.13 -38.51
CA GLY A 112 14.82 -18.08 -38.99
C GLY A 112 14.45 -19.22 -38.03
N GLN A 113 15.14 -19.40 -36.91
CA GLN A 113 14.80 -20.47 -35.96
C GLN A 113 13.50 -20.20 -35.19
N GLU A 114 13.14 -18.93 -35.03
CA GLU A 114 11.91 -18.55 -34.34
C GLU A 114 10.63 -18.83 -35.15
N ASP A 115 10.77 -18.99 -36.47
CA ASP A 115 9.68 -19.32 -37.39
C ASP A 115 9.42 -20.84 -37.50
N ARG A 116 10.23 -21.66 -36.82
CA ARG A 116 10.13 -23.12 -36.86
C ARG A 116 9.20 -23.67 -35.79
N GLU A 117 7.90 -23.75 -36.10
CA GLU A 117 6.89 -24.35 -35.23
C GLU A 117 7.18 -25.84 -34.91
N ASP A 118 7.66 -26.61 -35.90
CA ASP A 118 8.05 -28.02 -35.78
C ASP A 118 9.14 -28.22 -34.72
N ALA A 119 10.14 -27.33 -34.71
CA ALA A 119 11.24 -27.36 -33.76
C ALA A 119 10.75 -27.07 -32.32
N GLY A 120 9.77 -26.18 -32.17
CA GLY A 120 9.12 -25.92 -30.88
C GLY A 120 8.41 -27.14 -30.32
N ARG A 121 7.64 -27.84 -31.17
CA ARG A 121 7.00 -29.12 -30.80
C ARG A 121 8.05 -30.16 -30.42
N GLN A 122 9.10 -30.29 -31.23
CA GLN A 122 10.16 -31.27 -30.99
C GLN A 122 10.90 -31.00 -29.67
N ALA A 123 11.14 -29.74 -29.31
CA ALA A 123 11.76 -29.38 -28.04
C ALA A 123 10.96 -29.91 -26.83
N VAL A 124 9.64 -29.72 -26.84
CA VAL A 124 8.75 -30.22 -25.78
C VAL A 124 8.75 -31.75 -25.72
N LYS A 125 8.76 -32.42 -26.89
CA LYS A 125 8.87 -33.89 -26.98
C LYS A 125 10.19 -34.39 -26.42
N GLN A 126 11.32 -33.80 -26.80
CA GLN A 126 12.66 -34.21 -26.37
C GLN A 126 12.87 -34.03 -24.87
N LYS A 127 12.29 -32.97 -24.28
CA LYS A 127 12.27 -32.78 -22.83
C LYS A 127 11.28 -33.70 -22.12
N ASN A 128 10.57 -34.58 -22.84
CA ASN A 128 9.59 -35.52 -22.30
C ASN A 128 8.51 -34.84 -21.45
N ILE A 129 8.11 -33.61 -21.79
CA ILE A 129 7.06 -32.88 -21.06
C ILE A 129 5.73 -33.63 -21.19
N GLY A 130 4.94 -33.66 -20.11
CA GLY A 130 3.63 -34.29 -20.12
C GLY A 130 2.74 -33.86 -18.95
N ARG A 131 1.74 -34.68 -18.64
CA ARG A 131 0.73 -34.37 -17.61
C ARG A 131 1.36 -34.00 -16.26
N GLY A 132 0.95 -32.84 -15.76
CA GLY A 132 1.40 -32.27 -14.48
C GLY A 132 2.65 -31.39 -14.58
N ASP A 133 3.39 -31.42 -15.69
CA ASP A 133 4.42 -30.42 -15.97
C ASP A 133 3.78 -29.08 -16.38
N VAL A 134 4.55 -27.99 -16.28
CA VAL A 134 4.13 -26.64 -16.67
C VAL A 134 5.05 -26.12 -17.76
N VAL A 135 4.48 -25.61 -18.85
CA VAL A 135 5.23 -24.94 -19.92
C VAL A 135 4.86 -23.46 -19.96
N VAL A 136 5.86 -22.59 -19.87
CA VAL A 136 5.69 -21.14 -19.95
C VAL A 136 6.32 -20.64 -21.24
N GLY A 137 5.46 -20.26 -22.18
CA GLY A 137 5.82 -19.68 -23.46
C GLY A 137 6.01 -18.17 -23.33
N ILE A 138 7.17 -17.67 -23.77
CA ILE A 138 7.55 -16.26 -23.65
C ILE A 138 7.76 -15.70 -25.06
N ALA A 139 6.95 -14.72 -25.45
CA ALA A 139 7.10 -14.04 -26.73
C ALA A 139 6.44 -12.66 -26.70
N ALA A 140 7.22 -11.59 -26.86
CA ALA A 140 6.68 -10.23 -26.83
C ALA A 140 5.57 -10.02 -27.89
N SER A 141 5.76 -10.50 -29.11
CA SER A 141 4.76 -10.38 -30.17
C SER A 141 3.46 -11.16 -29.90
N GLY A 142 3.52 -12.18 -29.04
CA GLY A 142 2.42 -13.15 -28.86
C GLY A 142 2.18 -14.06 -30.07
N ARG A 143 3.07 -14.06 -31.08
CA ARG A 143 2.86 -14.79 -32.35
C ARG A 143 4.04 -15.64 -32.82
N THR A 144 5.14 -15.72 -32.08
CA THR A 144 6.34 -16.47 -32.46
C THR A 144 6.04 -17.96 -32.73
N PRO A 145 6.22 -18.47 -33.97
CA PRO A 145 5.84 -19.85 -34.34
C PRO A 145 6.53 -20.93 -33.50
N PHE A 146 7.82 -20.80 -33.20
CA PHE A 146 8.54 -21.74 -32.32
C PHE A 146 7.85 -21.88 -30.95
N THR A 147 7.52 -20.75 -30.31
CA THR A 147 6.84 -20.74 -29.00
C THR A 147 5.42 -21.27 -29.11
N LEU A 148 4.71 -20.97 -30.20
CA LEU A 148 3.38 -21.48 -30.48
C LEU A 148 3.36 -23.01 -30.57
N GLY A 149 4.27 -23.59 -31.35
CA GLY A 149 4.40 -25.03 -31.52
C GLY A 149 4.70 -25.75 -30.21
N ALA A 150 5.53 -25.14 -29.35
CA ALA A 150 5.81 -25.65 -28.02
C ALA A 150 4.56 -25.68 -27.12
N LEU A 151 3.79 -24.58 -27.05
CA LEU A 151 2.57 -24.53 -26.24
C LEU A 151 1.50 -25.52 -26.75
N GLN A 152 1.36 -25.65 -28.07
CA GLN A 152 0.42 -26.60 -28.68
C GLN A 152 0.78 -28.05 -28.34
N GLU A 153 2.06 -28.42 -28.47
CA GLU A 153 2.52 -29.76 -28.11
C GLU A 153 2.35 -30.03 -26.60
N ALA A 154 2.71 -29.07 -25.75
CA ALA A 154 2.57 -29.19 -24.30
C ALA A 154 1.12 -29.47 -23.89
N ARG A 155 0.18 -28.69 -24.44
CA ARG A 155 -1.25 -28.87 -24.21
C ARG A 155 -1.76 -30.22 -24.70
N SER A 156 -1.33 -30.65 -25.90
CA SER A 156 -1.73 -31.95 -26.45
C SER A 156 -1.27 -33.14 -25.59
N ARG A 157 -0.21 -32.95 -24.81
CA ARG A 157 0.35 -33.92 -23.86
C ARG A 157 -0.18 -33.78 -22.43
N GLY A 158 -1.12 -32.86 -22.21
CA GLY A 158 -1.77 -32.63 -20.94
C GLY A 158 -0.94 -31.83 -19.91
N ALA A 159 0.13 -31.16 -20.36
CA ALA A 159 0.85 -30.20 -19.52
C ALA A 159 0.03 -28.91 -19.39
N SER A 160 0.14 -28.23 -18.25
CA SER A 160 -0.46 -26.91 -18.07
C SER A 160 0.40 -25.85 -18.76
N THR A 161 -0.24 -24.79 -19.24
CA THR A 161 0.40 -23.82 -20.15
C THR A 161 0.20 -22.38 -19.71
N ILE A 162 1.27 -21.61 -19.76
CA ILE A 162 1.28 -20.17 -19.41
C ILE A 162 1.88 -19.41 -20.60
N ALA A 163 1.29 -18.28 -20.97
CA ALA A 163 1.84 -17.39 -21.99
C ALA A 163 2.16 -16.02 -21.38
N ILE A 164 3.42 -15.58 -21.52
CA ILE A 164 3.86 -14.22 -21.19
C ILE A 164 4.08 -13.47 -22.50
N VAL A 165 3.19 -12.54 -22.81
CA VAL A 165 3.14 -11.86 -24.11
C VAL A 165 3.06 -10.34 -23.95
N GLY A 166 3.51 -9.60 -24.95
CA GLY A 166 3.34 -8.14 -25.03
C GLY A 166 2.06 -7.73 -25.78
N ASP A 167 1.54 -8.63 -26.61
CA ASP A 167 0.27 -8.46 -27.32
C ASP A 167 -0.61 -9.72 -27.13
N PRO A 168 -1.76 -9.60 -26.45
CA PRO A 168 -2.64 -10.73 -26.19
C PRO A 168 -3.52 -11.10 -27.40
N SER A 169 -3.46 -10.33 -28.49
CA SER A 169 -4.19 -10.65 -29.74
C SER A 169 -3.54 -11.77 -30.55
N GLY A 170 -2.33 -12.19 -30.18
CA GLY A 170 -1.59 -13.25 -30.86
C GLY A 170 -2.11 -14.67 -30.57
N PRO A 171 -1.80 -15.65 -31.44
CA PRO A 171 -2.31 -17.01 -31.32
C PRO A 171 -1.82 -17.73 -30.05
N LEU A 172 -0.68 -17.35 -29.46
CA LEU A 172 -0.16 -17.98 -28.24
C LEU A 172 -1.17 -17.93 -27.09
N SER A 173 -1.91 -16.82 -26.96
CA SER A 173 -2.88 -16.62 -25.88
C SER A 173 -4.01 -17.65 -25.91
N SER A 174 -4.37 -18.18 -27.08
CA SER A 174 -5.43 -19.20 -27.22
C SER A 174 -5.00 -20.59 -26.76
N PHE A 175 -3.69 -20.86 -26.69
CA PHE A 175 -3.15 -22.15 -26.31
C PHE A 175 -2.68 -22.21 -24.85
N ALA A 176 -2.70 -21.09 -24.13
CA ALA A 176 -2.34 -21.01 -22.72
C ALA A 176 -3.56 -21.11 -21.79
N ASP A 177 -3.40 -21.77 -20.65
CA ASP A 177 -4.38 -21.79 -19.55
C ASP A 177 -4.35 -20.48 -18.75
N VAL A 178 -3.18 -19.83 -18.69
CA VAL A 178 -2.99 -18.50 -18.09
C VAL A 178 -2.25 -17.59 -19.06
N VAL A 179 -2.82 -16.43 -19.37
CA VAL A 179 -2.18 -15.38 -20.17
C VAL A 179 -1.79 -14.23 -19.24
N ILE A 180 -0.53 -13.80 -19.34
CA ILE A 180 0.01 -12.63 -18.65
C ILE A 180 0.47 -11.65 -19.72
N SER A 181 -0.16 -10.48 -19.78
CA SER A 181 0.09 -9.52 -20.85
C SER A 181 0.25 -8.07 -20.36
N PRO A 182 1.38 -7.72 -19.70
CA PRO A 182 1.60 -6.37 -19.21
C PRO A 182 1.57 -5.34 -20.35
N ASP A 183 0.63 -4.40 -20.30
CA ASP A 183 0.51 -3.36 -21.31
C ASP A 183 1.53 -2.23 -21.09
N VAL A 184 2.71 -2.41 -21.68
CA VAL A 184 3.81 -1.44 -21.59
C VAL A 184 3.76 -0.35 -22.66
N GLY A 185 2.79 -0.39 -23.57
CA GLY A 185 2.71 0.52 -24.72
C GLY A 185 3.83 0.35 -25.75
N PRO A 186 3.90 1.22 -26.78
CA PRO A 186 4.88 1.12 -27.86
C PRO A 186 6.31 1.40 -27.37
N GLU A 187 7.28 0.67 -27.92
CA GLU A 187 8.71 0.81 -27.56
C GLU A 187 9.30 2.14 -28.06
N VAL A 188 10.35 2.64 -27.40
CA VAL A 188 11.04 3.89 -27.81
C VAL A 188 11.63 3.78 -29.23
N ILE A 189 12.06 2.58 -29.62
CA ILE A 189 12.37 2.19 -30.98
C ILE A 189 11.31 1.18 -31.37
N ALA A 190 10.47 1.50 -32.35
CA ALA A 190 9.35 0.64 -32.77
C ALA A 190 9.84 -0.79 -33.05
N GLY A 191 9.14 -1.79 -32.51
CA GLY A 191 9.50 -3.21 -32.65
C GLY A 191 10.67 -3.68 -31.77
N SER A 192 11.42 -2.79 -31.11
CA SER A 192 12.55 -3.17 -30.23
C SER A 192 12.07 -3.69 -28.86
N THR A 193 11.34 -4.79 -28.86
CA THR A 193 10.73 -5.43 -27.69
C THR A 193 11.73 -5.97 -26.65
N ARG A 194 13.04 -5.92 -26.93
CA ARG A 194 14.08 -6.20 -25.94
C ARG A 194 14.11 -5.19 -24.77
N LEU A 195 13.42 -4.06 -24.91
CA LEU A 195 13.37 -2.97 -23.94
C LEU A 195 12.24 -3.20 -22.93
N LYS A 196 11.14 -2.45 -22.98
CA LYS A 196 10.10 -2.52 -21.95
C LYS A 196 9.43 -3.89 -21.86
N ASN A 197 9.13 -4.52 -23.00
CA ASN A 197 8.57 -5.88 -23.01
C ASN A 197 9.54 -6.89 -22.38
N GLY A 198 10.84 -6.81 -22.70
CA GLY A 198 11.88 -7.61 -22.06
C GLY A 198 11.95 -7.37 -20.56
N THR A 199 11.93 -6.11 -20.11
CA THR A 199 11.92 -5.75 -18.68
C THR A 199 10.67 -6.29 -17.98
N ALA A 200 9.50 -6.18 -18.60
CA ALA A 200 8.25 -6.73 -18.07
C ALA A 200 8.31 -8.25 -17.93
N GLN A 201 8.80 -8.95 -18.98
CA GLN A 201 9.00 -10.40 -18.95
C GLN A 201 9.94 -10.81 -17.82
N LYS A 202 11.05 -10.10 -17.62
CA LYS A 202 11.97 -10.35 -16.49
C LYS A 202 11.25 -10.22 -15.15
N MET A 203 10.51 -9.14 -14.94
CA MET A 203 9.77 -8.90 -13.70
C MET A 203 8.75 -10.01 -13.44
N VAL A 204 7.97 -10.39 -14.45
CA VAL A 204 6.95 -11.46 -14.34
C VAL A 204 7.61 -12.80 -14.01
N LEU A 205 8.68 -13.19 -14.72
CA LEU A 205 9.40 -14.43 -14.46
C LEU A 205 9.93 -14.47 -13.02
N ASN A 206 10.61 -13.40 -12.59
CA ASN A 206 11.13 -13.31 -11.22
C ASN A 206 10.03 -13.35 -10.16
N MET A 207 8.86 -12.76 -10.42
CA MET A 207 7.71 -12.86 -9.50
C MET A 207 7.18 -14.29 -9.41
N ILE A 208 7.02 -14.98 -10.54
CA ILE A 208 6.53 -16.36 -10.57
C ILE A 208 7.51 -17.29 -9.84
N SER A 209 8.78 -17.24 -10.21
CA SER A 209 9.83 -18.10 -9.63
C SER A 209 9.99 -17.85 -8.14
N THR A 210 10.17 -16.60 -7.73
CA THR A 210 10.41 -16.25 -6.33
C THR A 210 9.19 -16.57 -5.46
N ALA A 211 7.98 -16.18 -5.89
CA ALA A 211 6.78 -16.41 -5.09
C ALA A 211 6.45 -17.90 -4.99
N ALA A 212 6.66 -18.70 -6.05
CA ALA A 212 6.47 -20.15 -5.98
C ALA A 212 7.42 -20.79 -4.96
N MET A 213 8.69 -20.36 -4.93
CA MET A 213 9.68 -20.89 -3.98
C MET A 213 9.41 -20.46 -2.54
N ILE A 214 8.89 -19.25 -2.33
CA ILE A 214 8.39 -18.81 -1.01
C ILE A 214 7.24 -19.70 -0.54
N LEU A 215 6.25 -19.97 -1.41
CA LEU A 215 5.11 -20.85 -1.09
C LEU A 215 5.55 -22.29 -0.75
N LEU A 216 6.60 -22.77 -1.42
CA LEU A 216 7.22 -24.07 -1.16
C LEU A 216 8.10 -24.08 0.10
N GLY A 217 8.26 -22.94 0.78
CA GLY A 217 9.03 -22.82 2.01
C GLY A 217 10.55 -22.91 1.80
N ARG A 218 11.05 -22.51 0.63
CA ARG A 218 12.51 -22.44 0.33
C ARG A 218 13.20 -21.22 0.92
N THR A 219 12.44 -20.31 1.52
CA THR A 219 12.95 -19.17 2.28
C THR A 219 12.55 -19.30 3.75
N TYR A 220 13.22 -18.54 4.61
CA TYR A 220 12.79 -18.36 5.99
C TYR A 220 12.65 -16.86 6.25
N SER A 221 11.42 -16.41 6.54
CA SER A 221 11.11 -14.97 6.50
C SER A 221 11.47 -14.40 5.12
N ASN A 222 12.16 -13.27 5.07
CA ASN A 222 12.74 -12.66 3.87
C ASN A 222 14.20 -13.10 3.60
N LEU A 223 14.70 -14.14 4.28
CA LEU A 223 16.07 -14.63 4.13
C LEU A 223 16.14 -15.78 3.11
N MET A 224 17.19 -15.76 2.30
CA MET A 224 17.52 -16.77 1.28
C MET A 224 18.11 -18.05 1.93
N ALA A 225 17.39 -18.59 2.91
CA ALA A 225 17.85 -19.70 3.73
C ALA A 225 17.89 -21.05 2.99
N GLY A 226 17.25 -21.17 1.82
CA GLY A 226 17.33 -22.33 0.93
C GLY A 226 18.53 -22.32 -0.01
N ALA A 227 19.40 -21.31 0.03
CA ALA A 227 20.53 -21.22 -0.89
C ALA A 227 21.54 -22.37 -0.72
N SER A 228 22.13 -22.82 -1.83
CA SER A 228 23.23 -23.78 -1.81
C SER A 228 24.58 -23.05 -1.77
N ALA A 229 25.41 -23.33 -0.77
CA ALA A 229 26.70 -22.69 -0.59
C ALA A 229 27.78 -23.31 -1.49
N THR A 230 27.77 -23.00 -2.79
CA THR A 230 28.67 -23.60 -3.80
C THR A 230 30.00 -22.86 -3.99
N ASN A 231 30.20 -21.70 -3.36
CA ASN A 231 31.44 -20.93 -3.43
C ASN A 231 31.65 -20.06 -2.19
N ALA A 232 32.88 -19.56 -2.00
CA ALA A 232 33.27 -18.80 -0.81
C ALA A 232 32.36 -17.59 -0.51
N LYS A 233 31.86 -16.89 -1.54
CA LYS A 233 30.92 -15.76 -1.37
C LYS A 233 29.57 -16.25 -0.84
N LEU A 234 29.04 -17.35 -1.37
CA LEU A 234 27.80 -17.95 -0.91
C LEU A 234 27.94 -18.55 0.50
N SER A 235 29.09 -19.15 0.82
CA SER A 235 29.39 -19.64 2.17
C SER A 235 29.47 -18.51 3.20
N ARG A 236 30.05 -17.35 2.84
CA ARG A 236 30.03 -16.16 3.72
C ARG A 236 28.61 -15.64 3.93
N ARG A 237 27.81 -15.59 2.85
CA ARG A 237 26.41 -15.16 2.91
C ARG A 237 25.57 -16.11 3.78
N ALA A 238 25.78 -17.42 3.68
CA ALA A 238 25.11 -18.42 4.50
C ALA A 238 25.33 -18.17 6.01
N ARG A 239 26.58 -17.94 6.44
CA ARG A 239 26.89 -17.60 7.84
C ARG A 239 26.15 -16.35 8.33
N LEU A 240 26.12 -15.28 7.52
CA LEU A 240 25.38 -14.06 7.85
C LEU A 240 23.88 -14.30 7.96
N ILE A 241 23.30 -15.08 7.04
CA ILE A 241 21.89 -15.46 7.08
C ILE A 241 21.55 -16.21 8.37
N LEU A 242 22.38 -17.19 8.76
CA LEU A 242 22.17 -17.99 9.96
C LEU A 242 22.29 -17.16 11.23
N SER A 243 23.31 -16.30 11.32
CA SER A 243 23.50 -15.43 12.48
C SER A 243 22.33 -14.45 12.63
N GLU A 244 21.90 -13.79 11.54
CA GLU A 244 20.73 -12.90 11.53
C GLU A 244 19.43 -13.63 11.90
N ALA A 245 19.21 -14.82 11.34
CA ALA A 245 17.98 -15.58 11.55
C ALA A 245 17.81 -16.11 12.98
N THR A 246 18.93 -16.38 13.67
CA THR A 246 18.94 -17.11 14.95
C THR A 246 19.44 -16.29 16.13
N GLY A 247 20.13 -15.17 15.87
CA GLY A 247 20.86 -14.41 16.89
C GLY A 247 22.09 -15.14 17.44
N ALA A 248 22.49 -16.26 16.84
CA ALA A 248 23.63 -17.04 17.31
C ALA A 248 24.97 -16.36 16.97
N PRO A 249 25.96 -16.44 17.88
CA PRO A 249 27.32 -15.97 17.61
C PRO A 249 27.97 -16.81 16.50
N MET A 250 28.95 -16.24 15.82
CA MET A 250 29.56 -16.87 14.62
C MET A 250 30.16 -18.24 14.91
N GLU A 251 30.72 -18.46 16.10
CA GLU A 251 31.29 -19.75 16.49
C GLU A 251 30.23 -20.86 16.47
N LYS A 252 29.03 -20.59 17.00
CA LYS A 252 27.90 -21.55 16.97
C LYS A 252 27.34 -21.76 15.57
N VAL A 253 27.36 -20.72 14.74
CA VAL A 253 26.94 -20.82 13.34
C VAL A 253 27.90 -21.71 12.55
N GLU A 254 29.20 -21.62 12.81
CA GLU A 254 30.21 -22.46 12.18
C GLU A 254 30.09 -23.91 12.61
N GLU A 255 29.95 -24.18 13.91
CA GLU A 255 29.69 -25.53 14.44
C GLU A 255 28.44 -26.16 13.80
N ALA A 256 27.32 -25.43 13.77
CA ALA A 256 26.09 -25.93 13.17
C ALA A 256 26.19 -26.16 11.65
N LEU A 257 26.99 -25.37 10.94
CA LEU A 257 27.27 -25.59 9.52
C LEU A 257 28.17 -26.79 9.28
N GLU A 258 29.16 -27.03 10.15
CA GLU A 258 30.02 -28.21 10.10
C GLU A 258 29.19 -29.48 10.33
N ASP A 259 28.37 -29.51 11.39
CA ASP A 259 27.45 -30.61 11.69
C ASP A 259 26.43 -30.86 10.56
N ALA A 260 25.98 -29.79 9.91
CA ALA A 260 25.06 -29.87 8.79
C ALA A 260 25.75 -30.23 7.45
N GLU A 261 27.08 -30.35 7.41
CA GLU A 261 27.87 -30.56 6.19
C GLU A 261 27.65 -29.44 5.14
N GLY A 262 27.48 -28.21 5.63
CA GLY A 262 27.26 -27.01 4.80
C GLY A 262 25.82 -26.80 4.31
N ASP A 263 24.87 -27.66 4.72
CA ASP A 263 23.45 -27.51 4.40
C ASP A 263 22.82 -26.40 5.25
N VAL A 264 22.59 -25.24 4.63
CA VAL A 264 22.09 -24.02 5.30
C VAL A 264 20.70 -24.21 5.92
N PRO A 265 19.71 -24.79 5.22
CA PRO A 265 18.43 -25.16 5.84
C PRO A 265 18.57 -26.02 7.09
N VAL A 266 19.41 -27.07 7.04
CA VAL A 266 19.60 -27.98 8.18
C VAL A 266 20.24 -27.25 9.35
N ALA A 267 21.32 -26.51 9.12
CA ALA A 267 21.97 -25.71 10.15
C ALA A 267 21.01 -24.70 10.80
N LEU A 268 20.15 -24.06 9.99
CA LEU A 268 19.13 -23.12 10.49
C LEU A 268 18.11 -23.80 11.40
N ILE A 269 17.60 -24.96 10.99
CA ILE A 269 16.63 -25.74 11.79
C ILE A 269 17.27 -26.16 13.11
N SER A 270 18.50 -26.69 13.07
CA SER A 270 19.24 -27.11 14.26
C SER A 270 19.44 -25.94 15.22
N LEU A 271 19.91 -24.78 14.73
CA LEU A 271 20.15 -23.60 15.56
C LEU A 271 18.88 -23.05 16.22
N LEU A 272 17.73 -23.08 15.52
CA LEU A 272 16.48 -22.54 16.06
C LEU A 272 15.73 -23.50 17.00
N THR A 273 15.98 -24.80 16.90
CA THR A 273 15.17 -25.82 17.61
C THR A 273 15.97 -26.65 18.62
N GLY A 274 17.30 -26.65 18.50
CA GLY A 274 18.19 -27.54 19.25
C GLY A 274 18.18 -28.99 18.76
N ALA A 275 17.55 -29.29 17.61
CA ALA A 275 17.60 -30.60 17.00
C ALA A 275 19.01 -30.92 16.48
N THR A 276 19.38 -32.20 16.48
CA THR A 276 20.60 -32.66 15.81
C THR A 276 20.50 -32.47 14.29
N ALA A 277 21.64 -32.39 13.59
CA ALA A 277 21.63 -32.26 12.12
C ALA A 277 20.87 -33.40 11.42
N GLU A 278 20.93 -34.62 11.95
CA GLU A 278 20.18 -35.77 11.42
C GLU A 278 18.66 -35.61 11.61
N GLU A 279 18.22 -35.17 12.79
CA GLU A 279 16.81 -34.88 13.06
C GLU A 279 16.30 -33.74 12.19
N ALA A 280 17.07 -32.65 12.08
CA ALA A 280 16.76 -31.51 11.23
C ALA A 280 16.62 -31.92 9.75
N ARG A 281 17.53 -32.75 9.23
CA ARG A 281 17.42 -33.35 7.89
C ARG A 281 16.15 -34.20 7.76
N GLY A 282 15.84 -35.00 8.78
CA GLY A 282 14.60 -35.78 8.85
C GLY A 282 13.35 -34.90 8.75
N LYS A 283 13.29 -33.82 9.53
CA LYS A 283 12.17 -32.87 9.53
C LYS A 283 12.05 -32.07 8.24
N LEU A 284 13.18 -31.71 7.64
CA LEU A 284 13.18 -31.05 6.34
C LEU A 284 12.66 -31.99 5.22
N ARG A 285 12.98 -33.28 5.27
CA ARG A 285 12.38 -34.28 4.36
C ARG A 285 10.88 -34.44 4.61
N GLU A 286 10.47 -34.58 5.87
CA GLU A 286 9.06 -34.71 6.29
C GLU A 286 8.22 -33.49 5.85
N SER A 287 8.80 -32.29 5.90
CA SER A 287 8.15 -31.04 5.46
C SER A 287 8.20 -30.81 3.95
N LYS A 288 8.72 -31.76 3.16
CA LYS A 288 8.96 -31.65 1.71
C LYS A 288 9.86 -30.47 1.34
N GLY A 289 10.79 -30.12 2.22
CA GLY A 289 11.76 -29.05 2.02
C GLY A 289 11.31 -27.66 2.47
N SER A 290 10.16 -27.55 3.13
CA SER A 290 9.71 -26.30 3.74
C SER A 290 10.45 -26.06 5.06
N ILE A 291 11.27 -25.02 5.11
CA ILE A 291 12.13 -24.69 6.26
C ILE A 291 11.28 -24.36 7.49
N ARG A 292 10.29 -23.45 7.34
CA ARG A 292 9.42 -23.05 8.45
C ARG A 292 8.64 -24.22 9.03
N ARG A 293 8.07 -25.07 8.17
CA ARG A 293 7.34 -26.26 8.62
C ARG A 293 8.26 -27.29 9.29
N ALA A 294 9.51 -27.42 8.83
CA ALA A 294 10.50 -28.29 9.48
C ALA A 294 10.83 -27.81 10.91
N ILE A 295 10.98 -26.48 11.09
CA ILE A 295 11.19 -25.86 12.41
C ILE A 295 10.00 -26.15 13.33
N GLU A 296 8.77 -25.99 12.84
CA GLU A 296 7.55 -26.29 13.61
C GLU A 296 7.48 -27.77 14.02
N LEU A 297 7.77 -28.69 13.09
CA LEU A 297 7.79 -30.13 13.36
C LEU A 297 8.89 -30.55 14.35
N ALA A 298 10.04 -29.87 14.33
CA ALA A 298 11.12 -30.10 15.29
C ALA A 298 10.79 -29.54 16.67
N GLY A 299 10.13 -28.37 16.75
CA GLY A 299 9.76 -27.71 18.01
C GLY A 299 8.61 -28.36 18.79
N GLN A 300 7.78 -29.19 18.14
CA GLN A 300 6.61 -29.84 18.78
C GLN A 300 6.97 -30.99 19.74
N ARG A 301 8.24 -31.41 19.86
CA ARG A 301 8.67 -32.39 20.88
C ARG A 301 9.07 -31.72 22.20
N ARG A 302 8.09 -31.17 22.93
CA ARG A 302 8.14 -31.00 24.39
C ARG A 302 6.76 -31.22 25.01
N THR A 303 6.27 -32.46 24.97
CA THR A 303 5.31 -32.97 25.95
C THR A 303 5.87 -34.29 26.50
N PRO A 304 6.11 -34.43 27.82
CA PRO A 304 6.42 -35.73 28.38
C PRO A 304 5.16 -36.60 28.36
N SER A 305 5.28 -37.81 27.83
CA SER A 305 4.26 -38.85 27.96
C SER A 305 4.05 -39.20 29.45
N PRO A 306 2.81 -39.43 29.91
CA PRO A 306 2.56 -39.89 31.26
C PRO A 306 2.85 -41.38 31.38
N GLY A 307 3.75 -41.76 32.29
CA GLY A 307 3.84 -43.11 32.82
C GLY A 307 5.25 -43.61 33.09
N THR A 308 5.69 -43.54 34.35
CA THR A 308 5.92 -44.75 35.14
C THR A 308 5.89 -44.38 36.63
N VAL A 309 4.89 -44.88 37.34
CA VAL A 309 4.88 -44.91 38.82
C VAL A 309 5.84 -46.01 39.24
N SER A 310 6.83 -45.70 40.08
CA SER A 310 7.46 -46.70 40.94
C SER A 310 7.28 -46.28 42.39
N THR A 311 6.44 -47.03 43.08
CA THR A 311 6.25 -47.07 44.53
C THR A 311 7.55 -47.44 45.26
N LEU A 312 7.70 -46.89 46.48
CA LEU A 312 8.45 -47.36 47.68
C LEU A 312 9.03 -46.11 48.39
N GLY A 313 8.79 -45.82 49.66
CA GLY A 313 8.03 -46.49 50.70
C GLY A 313 7.72 -45.51 51.85
N GLU A 314 6.81 -45.94 52.70
CA GLU A 314 6.39 -45.28 53.93
C GLU A 314 7.56 -45.12 54.91
N GLN A 315 7.59 -44.00 55.65
CA GLN A 315 7.83 -44.04 57.09
C GLN A 315 7.25 -42.80 57.80
N ALA A 316 6.29 -43.11 58.67
CA ALA A 316 5.84 -42.50 59.92
C ALA A 316 6.33 -41.10 60.34
N GLY A 317 5.38 -40.30 60.82
CA GLY A 317 5.64 -39.11 61.65
C GLY A 317 4.34 -38.39 62.03
N ALA A 318 3.74 -38.82 63.14
CA ALA A 318 2.51 -38.27 63.72
C ALA A 318 2.66 -36.81 64.22
N GLY A 319 1.57 -36.04 64.23
CA GLY A 319 1.58 -34.68 64.79
C GLY A 319 0.26 -33.94 64.65
N THR A 320 -0.66 -34.26 65.54
CA THR A 320 -1.96 -33.61 65.83
C THR A 320 -1.89 -32.09 66.02
N GLY A 321 -2.96 -31.35 65.67
CA GLY A 321 -3.15 -29.98 66.17
C GLY A 321 -4.25 -29.15 65.51
N SER A 322 -5.49 -29.34 65.97
CA SER A 322 -6.70 -28.59 65.65
C SER A 322 -6.82 -27.23 66.38
N PHE A 323 -7.74 -26.39 65.87
CA PHE A 323 -8.47 -25.24 66.48
C PHE A 323 -8.07 -23.79 66.10
N THR A 324 -8.84 -23.26 65.13
CA THR A 324 -9.71 -22.06 65.11
C THR A 324 -9.47 -20.83 66.02
N PRO A 325 -10.00 -19.65 65.61
CA PRO A 325 -9.38 -18.34 65.79
C PRO A 325 -9.99 -17.52 66.94
N ARG A 326 -9.27 -16.49 67.37
CA ARG A 326 -9.87 -15.41 68.17
C ARG A 326 -9.28 -14.05 67.81
N ALA A 327 -10.18 -13.16 67.44
CA ALA A 327 -9.96 -11.73 67.28
C ALA A 327 -9.56 -11.08 68.61
N LEU A 328 -8.87 -9.93 68.55
CA LEU A 328 -9.03 -8.81 69.48
C LEU A 328 -8.44 -7.51 68.89
N SER A 329 -9.09 -6.43 69.27
CA SER A 329 -9.01 -5.03 68.85
C SER A 329 -7.74 -4.29 69.26
N GLY A 330 -7.43 -3.18 68.56
CA GLY A 330 -6.59 -2.11 69.10
C GLY A 330 -6.34 -0.97 68.11
N LYS A 331 -6.78 0.25 68.45
CA LYS A 331 -6.60 1.51 67.70
C LYS A 331 -5.16 2.04 67.76
N ARG A 332 -4.64 2.64 66.68
CA ARG A 332 -4.28 4.08 66.52
C ARG A 332 -3.29 4.32 65.37
N ASP A 333 -3.64 5.33 64.57
CA ASP A 333 -2.86 6.42 63.96
C ASP A 333 -1.53 6.12 63.23
N GLY A 334 -1.44 6.63 61.99
CA GLY A 334 -0.15 6.96 61.36
C GLY A 334 -0.11 6.75 59.86
N ALA A 335 -0.21 7.87 59.13
CA ALA A 335 0.29 8.18 57.80
C ALA A 335 1.00 7.08 56.96
N GLY A 336 0.70 7.10 55.66
CA GLY A 336 1.72 6.83 54.65
C GLY A 336 1.41 5.72 53.66
N ASP A 337 1.01 6.18 52.48
CA ASP A 337 1.46 5.68 51.19
C ASP A 337 0.83 4.42 50.56
N ASN A 338 0.61 4.63 49.27
CA ASN A 338 0.13 3.72 48.26
C ASN A 338 0.97 2.44 48.18
N ARG A 339 0.30 1.29 48.19
CA ARG A 339 0.28 0.29 47.11
C ARG A 339 -0.14 -1.05 47.70
N LEU A 340 -1.20 -1.61 47.13
CA LEU A 340 -1.43 -3.02 46.81
C LEU A 340 -2.94 -3.19 46.63
N PHE A 341 -3.38 -3.71 45.49
CA PHE A 341 -4.23 -4.90 45.43
C PHE A 341 -4.38 -5.33 43.97
N SER A 342 -3.69 -6.43 43.67
CA SER A 342 -4.00 -7.41 42.64
C SER A 342 -5.29 -8.16 42.97
N GLU A 343 -6.04 -8.51 41.92
CA GLU A 343 -6.99 -9.65 41.78
C GLU A 343 -8.26 -9.62 42.66
N SER A 344 -9.47 -9.99 42.24
CA SER A 344 -9.93 -11.00 41.27
C SER A 344 -11.45 -10.87 41.02
N ALA A 345 -11.91 -11.37 39.87
CA ALA A 345 -13.19 -12.07 39.56
C ALA A 345 -13.51 -11.83 38.07
N GLY A 346 -13.58 -12.80 37.16
CA GLY A 346 -14.12 -14.14 37.30
C GLY A 346 -15.51 -14.17 36.64
N GLY A 347 -15.56 -14.33 35.31
CA GLY A 347 -16.81 -14.39 34.54
C GLY A 347 -16.56 -14.77 33.08
N THR A 348 -16.51 -16.07 32.81
CA THR A 348 -16.26 -16.66 31.50
C THR A 348 -17.45 -16.49 30.55
N GLY A 349 -17.29 -15.64 29.54
CA GLY A 349 -18.10 -15.62 28.32
C GLY A 349 -17.18 -15.78 27.12
N SER A 350 -17.23 -16.94 26.47
CA SER A 350 -16.49 -17.26 25.25
C SER A 350 -16.80 -16.27 24.13
N MET A 351 -15.84 -15.39 23.82
CA MET A 351 -15.78 -14.69 22.53
C MET A 351 -14.39 -14.91 21.92
N GLY A 352 -14.39 -15.38 20.67
CA GLY A 352 -13.23 -15.87 19.96
C GLY A 352 -12.05 -14.90 19.99
N THR A 353 -10.87 -15.46 20.23
CA THR A 353 -9.57 -14.84 20.01
C THR A 353 -9.36 -14.69 18.50
N GLY A 354 -10.02 -13.71 17.89
CA GLY A 354 -9.68 -13.22 16.57
C GLY A 354 -8.33 -12.53 16.64
N ASP A 355 -7.39 -13.01 15.85
CA ASP A 355 -6.11 -12.36 15.55
C ASP A 355 -6.34 -10.90 15.18
N ARG A 356 -6.08 -9.97 16.11
CA ARG A 356 -6.26 -8.51 15.92
C ARG A 356 -5.08 -7.86 15.18
N SER A 357 -4.21 -8.63 14.50
CA SER A 357 -2.97 -8.11 13.92
C SER A 357 -2.96 -7.94 12.39
N SER A 358 -4.01 -8.34 11.66
CA SER A 358 -4.02 -8.17 10.21
C SER A 358 -4.47 -6.76 9.81
N VAL A 359 -3.55 -5.95 9.28
CA VAL A 359 -3.87 -4.69 8.57
C VAL A 359 -4.93 -4.98 7.49
N PRO A 360 -6.01 -4.18 7.39
CA PRO A 360 -7.08 -4.44 6.44
C PRO A 360 -6.57 -4.39 4.99
N HIS A 361 -6.92 -5.40 4.20
CA HIS A 361 -6.57 -5.47 2.79
C HIS A 361 -7.44 -4.52 1.96
N LEU A 362 -6.81 -3.72 1.10
CA LEU A 362 -7.50 -2.84 0.18
C LEU A 362 -7.85 -3.59 -1.10
N GLU A 363 -9.14 -3.78 -1.38
CA GLU A 363 -9.61 -4.44 -2.58
C GLU A 363 -9.80 -3.44 -3.73
N PHE A 364 -9.24 -3.78 -4.89
CA PHE A 364 -9.47 -3.07 -6.15
C PHE A 364 -10.52 -3.83 -6.98
N ALA A 365 -11.34 -3.09 -7.71
CA ALA A 365 -12.41 -3.66 -8.53
C ALA A 365 -12.49 -3.00 -9.90
N ARG A 366 -13.06 -3.74 -10.86
CA ARG A 366 -13.53 -3.14 -12.11
C ARG A 366 -14.81 -2.32 -11.83
N PRO A 367 -15.11 -1.29 -12.65
CA PRO A 367 -16.27 -0.43 -12.44
C PRO A 367 -17.59 -1.21 -12.27
N GLU A 368 -17.80 -2.23 -13.09
CA GLU A 368 -19.06 -3.00 -13.14
C GLU A 368 -19.29 -3.80 -11.86
N GLU A 369 -18.21 -4.29 -11.23
CA GLU A 369 -18.26 -5.07 -9.99
C GLU A 369 -18.78 -4.25 -8.81
N VAL A 370 -18.68 -2.93 -8.90
CA VAL A 370 -19.21 -1.99 -7.92
C VAL A 370 -20.30 -1.14 -8.51
N GLY A 371 -21.01 -1.58 -9.55
CA GLY A 371 -22.19 -0.90 -10.09
C GLY A 371 -21.94 0.49 -10.69
N LEU A 372 -20.73 0.72 -11.21
CA LEU A 372 -20.39 1.89 -12.02
C LEU A 372 -20.41 1.50 -13.51
N ASP A 373 -20.95 2.36 -14.35
CA ASP A 373 -20.81 2.24 -15.81
C ASP A 373 -19.36 2.55 -16.20
N PRO A 374 -18.65 1.62 -16.86
CA PRO A 374 -17.23 1.76 -17.16
C PRO A 374 -16.93 2.90 -18.13
N VAL A 375 -17.83 3.14 -19.09
CA VAL A 375 -17.67 4.19 -20.10
C VAL A 375 -17.91 5.56 -19.49
N ALA A 376 -18.95 5.70 -18.67
CA ALA A 376 -19.25 6.93 -17.94
C ALA A 376 -18.14 7.25 -16.92
N LEU A 377 -17.62 6.23 -16.23
CA LEU A 377 -16.54 6.43 -15.27
C LEU A 377 -15.23 6.83 -15.96
N GLU A 378 -14.89 6.24 -17.11
CA GLU A 378 -13.69 6.67 -17.85
C GLU A 378 -13.85 8.12 -18.31
N ARG A 379 -15.05 8.55 -18.77
CA ARG A 379 -15.32 9.97 -19.02
C ARG A 379 -15.14 10.84 -17.78
N ALA A 380 -15.46 10.35 -16.59
CA ALA A 380 -15.20 11.10 -15.35
C ALA A 380 -13.69 11.29 -15.13
N PHE A 381 -12.87 10.25 -15.37
CA PHE A 381 -11.42 10.38 -15.34
C PHE A 381 -10.88 11.30 -16.44
N ASP A 382 -11.53 11.32 -17.61
CA ASP A 382 -11.19 12.24 -18.71
C ASP A 382 -11.35 13.70 -18.31
N VAL A 383 -12.36 14.05 -17.49
CA VAL A 383 -12.50 15.42 -16.94
C VAL A 383 -11.23 15.85 -16.18
N VAL A 384 -10.63 14.94 -15.42
CA VAL A 384 -9.35 15.20 -14.71
C VAL A 384 -8.19 15.27 -15.70
N ARG A 385 -8.13 14.33 -16.65
CA ARG A 385 -7.08 14.30 -17.68
C ARG A 385 -7.04 15.60 -18.48
N ASP A 386 -8.20 16.10 -18.91
CA ASP A 386 -8.32 17.28 -19.76
C ASP A 386 -7.92 18.54 -19.00
N ALA A 387 -8.28 18.64 -17.72
CA ALA A 387 -7.87 19.75 -16.86
C ALA A 387 -6.35 19.78 -16.58
N VAL A 388 -5.70 18.61 -16.54
CA VAL A 388 -4.24 18.51 -16.37
C VAL A 388 -3.48 18.70 -17.68
N GLY A 389 -4.02 18.17 -18.79
CA GLY A 389 -3.39 18.20 -20.10
C GLY A 389 -1.99 17.56 -20.08
N ASN A 390 -1.01 18.27 -20.64
CA ASN A 390 0.40 17.85 -20.66
C ASN A 390 1.18 18.23 -19.38
N GLY A 391 0.50 18.79 -18.38
CA GLY A 391 1.10 19.26 -17.13
C GLY A 391 1.75 20.65 -17.20
N GLU A 392 1.58 21.40 -18.28
CA GLU A 392 2.04 22.80 -18.38
C GLU A 392 1.03 23.82 -17.83
N GLY A 393 -0.24 23.44 -17.68
CA GLY A 393 -1.32 24.32 -17.23
C GLY A 393 -1.32 24.63 -15.73
N GLU A 394 -2.46 25.13 -15.23
CA GLU A 394 -2.67 25.51 -13.83
C GLU A 394 -2.67 24.32 -12.86
N ILE A 395 -2.86 23.10 -13.37
CA ILE A 395 -2.80 21.85 -12.60
C ILE A 395 -1.73 20.98 -13.24
N PRO A 396 -0.47 21.05 -12.76
CA PRO A 396 0.62 20.30 -13.38
C PRO A 396 0.44 18.79 -13.35
N GLY A 397 -0.13 18.25 -12.26
CA GLY A 397 -0.37 16.83 -12.10
C GLY A 397 -1.52 16.54 -11.15
N ALA A 398 -2.18 15.41 -11.39
CA ALA A 398 -3.26 14.92 -10.56
C ALA A 398 -3.29 13.38 -10.49
N VAL A 399 -3.78 12.86 -9.37
CA VAL A 399 -4.22 11.46 -9.24
C VAL A 399 -5.62 11.43 -8.66
N CYS A 400 -6.48 10.56 -9.18
CA CYS A 400 -7.85 10.42 -8.71
C CYS A 400 -8.25 8.96 -8.56
N ALA A 401 -9.18 8.69 -7.65
CA ALA A 401 -9.75 7.37 -7.42
C ALA A 401 -11.19 7.49 -6.92
N VAL A 402 -11.97 6.45 -7.16
CA VAL A 402 -13.33 6.30 -6.65
C VAL A 402 -13.37 5.09 -5.74
N VAL A 403 -13.86 5.28 -4.53
CA VAL A 403 -14.20 4.20 -3.61
C VAL A 403 -15.69 3.93 -3.77
N ARG A 404 -16.10 2.68 -3.96
CA ARG A 404 -17.54 2.34 -3.99
C ARG A 404 -17.78 0.93 -3.50
N GLN A 405 -18.84 0.75 -2.70
CA GLN A 405 -19.27 -0.56 -2.17
C GLN A 405 -18.12 -1.36 -1.52
N GLY A 406 -17.26 -0.68 -0.77
CA GLY A 406 -16.15 -1.32 -0.04
C GLY A 406 -14.88 -1.55 -0.86
N LYS A 407 -14.86 -1.20 -2.15
CA LYS A 407 -13.70 -1.42 -3.04
C LYS A 407 -13.25 -0.14 -3.72
N VAL A 408 -12.04 -0.15 -4.28
CA VAL A 408 -11.44 0.98 -5.00
C VAL A 408 -11.49 0.73 -6.50
N VAL A 409 -11.90 1.75 -7.27
CA VAL A 409 -11.86 1.79 -8.73
C VAL A 409 -10.96 2.93 -9.17
N GLY A 410 -10.00 2.62 -10.03
CA GLY A 410 -8.81 3.44 -10.18
C GLY A 410 -7.76 3.06 -9.13
N PRO A 411 -6.60 3.74 -9.05
CA PRO A 411 -6.38 5.14 -9.42
C PRO A 411 -6.09 5.42 -10.90
N ARG A 412 -6.28 6.68 -11.30
CA ARG A 412 -5.78 7.24 -12.56
C ARG A 412 -4.86 8.41 -12.26
N ALA A 413 -3.70 8.43 -12.88
CA ALA A 413 -2.66 9.45 -12.69
C ALA A 413 -2.41 10.20 -14.00
N PHE A 414 -2.28 11.52 -13.91
CA PHE A 414 -2.15 12.42 -15.05
C PHE A 414 -1.09 13.49 -14.76
N GLY A 415 -0.37 13.90 -15.82
CA GLY A 415 0.58 15.02 -15.76
C GLY A 415 1.82 14.74 -14.90
N LEU A 416 2.29 15.79 -14.23
CA LEU A 416 3.60 15.89 -13.62
C LEU A 416 3.52 16.12 -12.10
N ALA A 417 4.07 15.19 -11.34
CA ALA A 417 4.32 15.35 -9.90
C ALA A 417 5.33 16.48 -9.65
N VAL A 418 6.29 16.65 -10.57
CA VAL A 418 7.22 17.78 -10.57
C VAL A 418 7.33 18.28 -12.00
N ARG A 419 6.98 19.55 -12.25
CA ARG A 419 7.14 20.20 -13.56
C ARG A 419 8.54 20.80 -13.76
N THR A 420 9.12 21.26 -12.66
CA THR A 420 10.41 21.96 -12.56
C THR A 420 10.94 21.76 -11.13
N PRO A 421 12.25 21.61 -10.90
CA PRO A 421 13.37 21.68 -11.87
C PRO A 421 13.53 20.42 -12.72
N VAL A 422 12.92 19.31 -12.30
CA VAL A 422 12.94 18.03 -13.00
C VAL A 422 11.52 17.66 -13.39
N ARG A 423 11.34 17.04 -14.56
CA ARG A 423 10.03 16.57 -14.99
C ARG A 423 9.80 15.16 -14.45
N MET A 424 8.90 15.02 -13.50
CA MET A 424 8.53 13.74 -12.89
C MET A 424 7.05 13.48 -13.12
N PRO A 425 6.64 12.34 -13.68
CA PRO A 425 5.24 12.02 -13.89
C PRO A 425 4.52 11.75 -12.56
N VAL A 426 3.22 12.02 -12.51
CA VAL A 426 2.37 11.51 -11.42
C VAL A 426 2.21 10.00 -11.59
N THR A 427 2.26 9.29 -10.47
CA THR A 427 1.95 7.87 -10.37
C THR A 427 0.92 7.63 -9.26
N PRO A 428 0.25 6.47 -9.22
CA PRO A 428 -0.56 6.06 -8.07
C PRO A 428 0.15 6.13 -6.71
N ALA A 429 1.48 6.00 -6.69
CA ALA A 429 2.30 6.03 -5.48
C ALA A 429 2.79 7.45 -5.12
N THR A 430 2.44 8.47 -5.91
CA THR A 430 2.86 9.84 -5.65
C THR A 430 2.22 10.37 -4.37
N VAL A 431 3.06 10.93 -3.50
CA VAL A 431 2.69 11.57 -2.24
C VAL A 431 2.44 13.05 -2.48
N PHE A 432 1.30 13.57 -2.04
CA PHE A 432 0.90 14.97 -2.22
C PHE A 432 0.81 15.69 -0.88
N ASP A 433 1.19 16.97 -0.85
CA ASP A 433 0.82 17.89 0.23
C ASP A 433 -0.70 18.07 0.21
N LEU A 434 -1.36 17.67 1.29
CA LEU A 434 -2.81 17.66 1.38
C LEU A 434 -3.43 18.99 1.82
N ALA A 435 -2.60 19.96 2.23
CA ALA A 435 -3.04 21.22 2.79
C ALA A 435 -4.17 21.03 3.82
N SER A 436 -5.32 21.70 3.63
CA SER A 436 -6.43 21.69 4.58
C SER A 436 -7.14 20.35 4.78
N LEU A 437 -6.92 19.31 3.96
CA LEU A 437 -7.42 17.98 4.32
C LEU A 437 -6.80 17.48 5.64
N THR A 438 -5.67 18.04 6.08
CA THR A 438 -5.08 17.81 7.41
C THR A 438 -6.12 17.93 8.53
N LYS A 439 -7.02 18.93 8.45
CA LYS A 439 -8.09 19.16 9.43
C LYS A 439 -8.94 17.91 9.65
N VAL A 440 -9.37 17.30 8.56
CA VAL A 440 -10.29 16.16 8.59
C VAL A 440 -9.58 14.82 8.65
N VAL A 441 -8.33 14.69 8.17
CA VAL A 441 -7.58 13.41 8.15
C VAL A 441 -6.73 13.19 9.42
N ALA A 442 -6.30 14.26 10.08
CA ALA A 442 -5.46 14.18 11.30
C ALA A 442 -6.19 14.71 12.54
N THR A 443 -6.64 15.97 12.52
CA THR A 443 -7.07 16.68 13.74
C THR A 443 -8.44 16.26 14.21
N LEU A 444 -9.45 16.29 13.32
CA LEU A 444 -10.81 15.84 13.62
C LEU A 444 -10.84 14.41 14.21
N PRO A 445 -10.34 13.37 13.53
CA PRO A 445 -10.38 12.01 14.07
C PRO A 445 -9.61 11.88 15.39
N SER A 446 -8.54 12.65 15.60
CA SER A 446 -7.82 12.66 16.89
C SER A 446 -8.71 13.18 18.02
N ILE A 447 -9.44 14.28 17.80
CA ILE A 447 -10.40 14.82 18.77
C ILE A 447 -11.55 13.84 19.04
N LEU A 448 -12.05 13.18 17.99
CA LEU A 448 -13.12 12.19 18.12
C LEU A 448 -12.67 10.94 18.89
N VAL A 449 -11.45 10.45 18.65
CA VAL A 449 -10.86 9.34 19.42
C VAL A 449 -10.71 9.74 20.90
N LEU A 450 -10.24 10.95 21.20
CA LEU A 450 -10.15 11.44 22.58
C LEU A 450 -11.52 11.55 23.26
N MET A 451 -12.56 11.93 22.50
CA MET A 451 -13.93 11.92 22.98
C MET A 451 -14.41 10.50 23.33
N GLU A 452 -14.13 9.50 22.48
CA GLU A 452 -14.47 8.09 22.76
C GLU A 452 -13.68 7.51 23.95
N MET A 453 -12.46 8.00 24.18
CA MET A 453 -11.67 7.69 25.37
C MET A 453 -12.16 8.40 26.64
N GLY A 454 -13.22 9.21 26.55
CA GLY A 454 -13.77 9.97 27.67
C GLY A 454 -12.87 11.11 28.16
N LYS A 455 -11.92 11.57 27.33
CA LYS A 455 -10.96 12.63 27.70
C LYS A 455 -11.49 14.04 27.48
N LEU A 456 -12.50 14.20 26.64
CA LEU A 456 -13.17 15.47 26.36
C LEU A 456 -14.61 15.24 25.91
N ARG A 457 -15.42 16.30 25.94
CA ARG A 457 -16.73 16.39 25.28
C ARG A 457 -16.75 17.59 24.35
N LEU A 458 -17.67 17.57 23.39
CA LEU A 458 -17.79 18.64 22.39
C LEU A 458 -18.13 20.01 23.01
N ASP A 459 -18.92 20.03 24.07
CA ASP A 459 -19.34 21.28 24.72
C ASP A 459 -18.43 21.70 25.89
N ASP A 460 -17.31 21.00 26.06
CA ASP A 460 -16.27 21.45 26.98
C ASP A 460 -15.62 22.72 26.43
N ARG A 461 -15.39 23.68 27.33
CA ARG A 461 -14.74 24.95 26.98
C ARG A 461 -13.28 24.68 26.61
N VAL A 462 -12.77 25.38 25.61
CA VAL A 462 -11.37 25.31 25.21
C VAL A 462 -10.44 25.68 26.38
N SER A 463 -10.87 26.63 27.21
CA SER A 463 -10.13 27.09 28.39
C SER A 463 -9.91 26.02 29.48
N LEU A 464 -10.64 24.89 29.44
CA LEU A 464 -10.36 23.76 30.32
C LEU A 464 -9.01 23.09 29.99
N PHE A 465 -8.58 23.15 28.73
CA PHE A 465 -7.34 22.54 28.25
C PHE A 465 -6.24 23.59 28.00
N LEU A 466 -6.66 24.82 27.68
CA LEU A 466 -5.78 25.94 27.38
C LEU A 466 -6.28 27.19 28.13
N PRO A 467 -5.99 27.35 29.44
CA PRO A 467 -6.57 28.40 30.27
C PRO A 467 -6.44 29.81 29.68
N ASP A 468 -5.26 30.16 29.15
CA ASP A 468 -4.98 31.47 28.55
C ASP A 468 -5.84 31.78 27.33
N PHE A 469 -6.43 30.76 26.69
CA PHE A 469 -7.37 30.97 25.59
C PHE A 469 -8.69 31.57 26.06
N GLY A 470 -9.10 31.35 27.31
CA GLY A 470 -10.36 31.84 27.88
C GLY A 470 -10.31 33.33 28.28
N ALA A 471 -9.87 34.18 27.36
CA ALA A 471 -9.78 35.64 27.52
C ALA A 471 -10.30 36.34 26.27
N ASN A 472 -10.51 37.66 26.33
CA ASN A 472 -10.83 38.52 25.17
C ASN A 472 -12.06 38.02 24.38
N GLY A 473 -13.13 37.64 25.07
CA GLY A 473 -14.39 37.20 24.46
C GLY A 473 -14.42 35.72 24.04
N LYS A 474 -13.42 34.93 24.43
CA LYS A 474 -13.27 33.51 24.08
C LYS A 474 -13.68 32.54 25.20
N GLU A 475 -14.18 33.04 26.33
CA GLU A 475 -14.49 32.28 27.55
C GLU A 475 -15.55 31.19 27.33
N SER A 476 -16.46 31.41 26.37
CA SER A 476 -17.57 30.50 26.03
C SER A 476 -17.27 29.58 24.84
N ILE A 477 -16.11 29.71 24.19
CA ILE A 477 -15.77 28.90 23.02
C ILE A 477 -15.54 27.44 23.45
N THR A 478 -16.22 26.53 22.78
CA THR A 478 -16.15 25.07 23.02
C THR A 478 -15.38 24.35 21.93
N ILE A 479 -15.05 23.09 22.18
CA ILE A 479 -14.49 22.18 21.16
C ILE A 479 -15.41 22.10 19.93
N ARG A 480 -16.73 22.08 20.14
CA ARG A 480 -17.74 22.11 19.07
C ARG A 480 -17.57 23.33 18.20
N HIS A 481 -17.48 24.53 18.79
CA HIS A 481 -17.33 25.77 18.04
C HIS A 481 -16.08 25.78 17.16
N LEU A 482 -14.96 25.20 17.63
CA LEU A 482 -13.75 25.07 16.82
C LEU A 482 -13.97 24.11 15.64
N LEU A 483 -14.56 22.93 15.88
CA LEU A 483 -14.83 21.92 14.86
C LEU A 483 -15.88 22.35 13.83
N THR A 484 -16.87 23.15 14.22
CA THR A 484 -17.93 23.64 13.33
C THR A 484 -17.58 24.96 12.65
N HIS A 485 -16.39 25.52 12.90
CA HIS A 485 -15.97 26.82 12.40
C HIS A 485 -16.90 27.97 12.82
N THR A 486 -17.44 27.91 14.05
CA THR A 486 -18.33 28.94 14.61
C THR A 486 -17.75 29.57 15.87
N SER A 487 -16.42 29.64 15.98
CA SER A 487 -15.75 30.13 17.18
C SER A 487 -15.68 31.66 17.28
N GLY A 488 -15.93 32.38 16.18
CA GLY A 488 -15.69 33.82 16.12
C GLY A 488 -14.22 34.20 15.89
N LEU A 489 -13.33 33.21 15.74
CA LEU A 489 -11.93 33.46 15.36
C LEU A 489 -11.85 33.86 13.88
N PRO A 490 -10.90 34.75 13.51
CA PRO A 490 -10.71 35.11 12.11
C PRO A 490 -10.29 33.89 11.28
N ALA A 491 -10.59 33.94 9.99
CA ALA A 491 -10.33 32.85 9.05
C ALA A 491 -8.84 32.47 9.00
N HIS A 492 -7.98 33.49 8.87
CA HIS A 492 -6.54 33.32 8.76
C HIS A 492 -5.82 34.57 9.26
N VAL A 493 -4.64 34.38 9.85
CA VAL A 493 -3.70 35.44 10.23
C VAL A 493 -2.30 35.00 9.82
N LYS A 494 -1.53 35.91 9.21
CA LYS A 494 -0.19 35.65 8.71
C LYS A 494 0.87 35.68 9.82
N PHE A 495 0.80 34.73 10.75
CA PHE A 495 1.73 34.71 11.89
C PHE A 495 3.19 34.52 11.48
N TYR A 496 3.44 33.87 10.36
CA TYR A 496 4.78 33.72 9.79
C TYR A 496 5.45 35.08 9.46
N GLU A 497 4.69 36.11 9.07
CA GLU A 497 5.22 37.47 8.85
C GLU A 497 5.61 38.15 10.17
N MET A 498 5.09 37.67 11.30
CA MET A 498 5.43 38.14 12.65
C MET A 498 6.66 37.43 13.23
N GLY A 499 7.27 36.49 12.51
CA GLY A 499 8.42 35.71 12.98
C GLY A 499 8.10 34.78 14.14
N LEU A 500 6.81 34.41 14.32
CA LEU A 500 6.38 33.57 15.43
C LEU A 500 6.62 32.09 15.14
N ASP A 501 7.19 31.40 16.12
CA ASP A 501 7.27 29.94 16.14
C ASP A 501 5.95 29.33 16.63
N ARG A 502 5.91 28.00 16.77
CA ARG A 502 4.72 27.29 17.26
C ARG A 502 4.16 27.85 18.56
N ALA A 503 5.01 28.07 19.56
CA ALA A 503 4.57 28.58 20.87
C ALA A 503 4.08 30.03 20.77
N GLY A 504 4.76 30.86 19.99
CA GLY A 504 4.37 32.23 19.69
C GLY A 504 3.02 32.31 18.98
N ILE A 505 2.77 31.45 18.00
CA ILE A 505 1.49 31.36 17.27
C ILE A 505 0.35 31.02 18.22
N VAL A 506 0.50 29.96 19.03
CA VAL A 506 -0.54 29.56 20.00
C VAL A 506 -0.81 30.68 21.00
N ARG A 507 0.23 31.29 21.59
CA ARG A 507 0.07 32.45 22.48
C ARG A 507 -0.67 33.59 21.78
N LYS A 508 -0.31 33.89 20.54
CA LYS A 508 -0.94 34.98 19.80
C LYS A 508 -2.43 34.72 19.57
N ILE A 509 -2.81 33.49 19.25
CA ILE A 509 -4.23 33.11 19.13
C ILE A 509 -4.97 33.28 20.48
N CYS A 510 -4.33 32.94 21.60
CA CYS A 510 -4.91 33.17 22.93
C CYS A 510 -5.14 34.65 23.24
N GLU A 511 -4.25 35.55 22.79
CA GLU A 511 -4.36 37.00 22.99
C GLU A 511 -5.40 37.68 22.09
N MET A 512 -5.81 37.04 20.99
CA MET A 512 -6.73 37.64 20.02
C MET A 512 -8.16 37.72 20.54
N GLU A 513 -8.93 38.71 20.06
CA GLU A 513 -10.37 38.76 20.28
C GLU A 513 -11.10 37.77 19.38
N ALA A 514 -12.25 37.26 19.83
CA ALA A 514 -13.20 36.52 18.99
C ALA A 514 -14.54 37.27 18.94
N SER A 515 -15.16 37.30 17.76
CA SER A 515 -16.47 37.91 17.57
C SER A 515 -17.58 36.86 17.66
N SER A 516 -18.51 37.05 18.59
CA SER A 516 -19.79 36.32 18.66
C SER A 516 -19.73 34.79 18.41
N PRO A 517 -19.18 33.99 19.35
CA PRO A 517 -19.15 32.54 19.22
C PRO A 517 -20.55 31.92 18.99
N GLY A 518 -20.68 31.10 17.95
CA GLY A 518 -21.90 30.39 17.59
C GLY A 518 -22.82 31.13 16.61
N GLU A 519 -22.56 32.40 16.30
CA GLU A 519 -23.45 33.20 15.44
C GLU A 519 -23.22 32.94 13.93
N HIS A 520 -21.96 32.90 13.49
CA HIS A 520 -21.55 32.83 12.08
C HIS A 520 -20.57 31.69 11.81
N VAL A 521 -20.54 31.20 10.56
CA VAL A 521 -19.56 30.20 10.10
C VAL A 521 -18.39 30.92 9.44
N VAL A 522 -17.24 30.92 10.12
CA VAL A 522 -15.98 31.45 9.58
C VAL A 522 -14.98 30.31 9.51
N TYR A 523 -14.68 29.84 8.31
CA TYR A 523 -13.68 28.80 8.07
C TYR A 523 -12.30 29.26 8.55
N SER A 524 -11.95 28.86 9.78
CA SER A 524 -10.80 29.35 10.53
C SER A 524 -9.72 28.28 10.72
N ASP A 525 -8.52 28.60 10.25
CA ASP A 525 -7.31 27.78 10.50
C ASP A 525 -6.93 27.79 11.98
N LEU A 526 -7.13 28.93 12.65
CA LEU A 526 -6.73 29.14 14.04
C LEU A 526 -7.45 28.15 14.98
N GLY A 527 -8.73 27.87 14.72
CA GLY A 527 -9.47 26.87 15.50
C GLY A 527 -8.85 25.48 15.42
N PHE A 528 -8.38 25.07 14.23
CA PHE A 528 -7.74 23.77 14.05
C PHE A 528 -6.30 23.72 14.58
N ILE A 529 -5.56 24.84 14.56
CA ILE A 529 -4.28 24.98 15.28
C ILE A 529 -4.49 24.68 16.78
N ILE A 530 -5.50 25.31 17.39
CA ILE A 530 -5.83 25.13 18.81
C ILE A 530 -6.30 23.70 19.10
N LEU A 531 -7.10 23.08 18.22
CA LEU A 531 -7.47 21.66 18.38
C LEU A 531 -6.24 20.74 18.36
N GLY A 532 -5.26 21.00 17.49
CA GLY A 532 -3.99 20.28 17.49
C GLY A 532 -3.24 20.41 18.83
N GLU A 533 -3.17 21.63 19.39
CA GLU A 533 -2.57 21.89 20.70
C GLU A 533 -3.32 21.15 21.83
N ILE A 534 -4.65 21.09 21.78
CA ILE A 534 -5.47 20.37 22.77
C ILE A 534 -5.14 18.86 22.75
N VAL A 535 -4.97 18.26 21.57
CA VAL A 535 -4.53 16.85 21.47
C VAL A 535 -3.23 16.64 22.23
N GLU A 536 -2.24 17.53 22.04
CA GLU A 536 -0.95 17.39 22.73
C GLU A 536 -1.06 17.59 24.23
N ARG A 537 -1.86 18.57 24.69
CA ARG A 537 -2.05 18.82 26.13
C ARG A 537 -2.76 17.69 26.86
N ILE A 538 -3.72 17.05 26.21
CA ILE A 538 -4.46 15.92 26.80
C ILE A 538 -3.59 14.66 26.84
N THR A 539 -2.78 14.43 25.80
CA THR A 539 -2.12 13.13 25.59
C THR A 539 -0.64 13.12 25.95
N GLY A 540 0.01 14.29 26.00
CA GLY A 540 1.46 14.43 26.07
C GLY A 540 2.18 14.03 24.77
N LYS A 541 1.45 13.68 23.70
CA LYS A 541 2.00 13.26 22.40
C LYS A 541 1.73 14.32 21.34
N ARG A 542 2.64 14.43 20.38
CA ARG A 542 2.41 15.34 19.25
C ARG A 542 1.25 14.85 18.37
N LEU A 543 0.62 15.77 17.64
CA LEU A 543 -0.52 15.44 16.78
C LEU A 543 -0.19 14.33 15.76
N ASP A 544 0.99 14.38 15.15
CA ASP A 544 1.46 13.37 14.19
C ASP A 544 1.66 12.00 14.82
N GLU A 545 2.20 11.95 16.04
CA GLU A 545 2.41 10.71 16.79
C GLU A 545 1.08 10.09 17.19
N PHE A 546 0.18 10.89 17.76
CA PHE A 546 -1.14 10.43 18.20
C PHE A 546 -1.98 9.93 17.02
N ALA A 547 -2.02 10.69 15.92
CA ALA A 547 -2.77 10.30 14.74
C ALA A 547 -2.20 9.05 14.05
N ARG A 548 -0.86 8.93 13.98
CA ARG A 548 -0.21 7.73 13.45
C ARG A 548 -0.58 6.48 14.24
N GLU A 549 -0.54 6.55 15.57
CA GLU A 549 -0.81 5.40 16.43
C GLU A 549 -2.28 4.96 16.43
N ASN A 550 -3.20 5.94 16.47
CA ASN A 550 -4.61 5.67 16.72
C ASN A 550 -5.47 5.62 15.44
N ILE A 551 -4.95 6.13 14.32
CA ILE A 551 -5.73 6.26 13.07
C ILE A 551 -5.00 5.60 11.92
N TRP A 552 -3.80 6.09 11.56
CA TRP A 552 -3.17 5.71 10.29
C TRP A 552 -2.56 4.31 10.31
N ARG A 553 -1.78 3.97 11.35
CA ARG A 553 -1.17 2.64 11.47
C ARG A 553 -2.23 1.53 11.57
N PRO A 554 -3.31 1.65 12.37
CA PRO A 554 -4.40 0.67 12.36
C PRO A 554 -5.04 0.51 10.99
N LEU A 555 -5.22 1.60 10.23
CA LEU A 555 -5.79 1.55 8.89
C LEU A 555 -4.82 1.07 7.81
N GLY A 556 -3.52 0.90 8.10
CA GLY A 556 -2.51 0.59 7.09
C GLY A 556 -2.20 1.76 6.15
N MET A 557 -2.37 3.00 6.62
CA MET A 557 -2.02 4.21 5.90
C MET A 557 -0.52 4.51 6.08
N ASN A 558 0.32 3.81 5.33
CA ASN A 558 1.77 3.77 5.53
C ASN A 558 2.52 4.99 4.98
N ASP A 559 1.90 5.74 4.06
CA ASP A 559 2.49 6.91 3.41
C ASP A 559 1.96 8.23 3.96
N THR A 560 0.96 8.16 4.84
CA THR A 560 0.37 9.34 5.47
C THR A 560 1.22 9.80 6.63
N CYS A 561 1.82 10.98 6.48
CA CYS A 561 2.70 11.54 7.51
C CYS A 561 2.79 13.07 7.40
N PHE A 562 3.18 13.69 8.51
CA PHE A 562 3.80 15.01 8.48
C PHE A 562 5.30 14.85 8.21
N LEU A 563 5.96 15.88 7.67
CA LEU A 563 7.41 15.91 7.46
C LEU A 563 7.96 14.66 6.75
N PRO A 564 7.50 14.34 5.52
CA PRO A 564 7.97 13.15 4.81
C PRO A 564 9.49 13.19 4.63
N GLY A 565 10.16 12.06 4.92
CA GLY A 565 11.62 11.98 4.89
C GLY A 565 12.23 12.12 3.50
N GLU A 566 13.49 12.57 3.44
CA GLU A 566 14.22 12.83 2.20
C GLU A 566 14.30 11.61 1.26
N SER A 567 14.37 10.40 1.82
CA SER A 567 14.37 9.15 1.05
C SER A 567 13.12 8.96 0.18
N SER A 568 12.00 9.58 0.55
CA SER A 568 10.75 9.54 -0.22
C SER A 568 10.61 10.68 -1.24
N ARG A 569 11.58 11.59 -1.35
CA ARG A 569 11.51 12.76 -2.24
C ARG A 569 11.21 12.39 -3.71
N HIS A 570 11.79 11.29 -4.19
CA HIS A 570 11.60 10.78 -5.56
C HIS A 570 10.16 10.39 -5.92
N ARG A 571 9.25 10.34 -4.94
CA ARG A 571 7.83 10.03 -5.11
C ARG A 571 6.92 11.09 -4.51
N ILE A 572 7.44 12.23 -4.06
CA ILE A 572 6.65 13.36 -3.57
C ILE A 572 6.41 14.35 -4.71
N ALA A 573 5.18 14.82 -4.86
CA ALA A 573 4.87 15.92 -5.76
C ALA A 573 5.44 17.23 -5.21
N ALA A 574 6.09 18.03 -6.06
CA ALA A 574 6.48 19.39 -5.70
C ALA A 574 5.21 20.23 -5.53
N THR A 575 5.17 21.02 -4.45
CA THR A 575 3.95 21.72 -4.05
C THR A 575 3.95 23.18 -4.49
N GLU A 576 4.98 23.95 -4.18
CA GLU A 576 4.98 25.39 -4.44
C GLU A 576 6.41 25.93 -4.49
N TYR A 577 6.71 26.86 -5.41
CA TYR A 577 7.90 27.69 -5.26
C TYR A 577 7.58 28.92 -4.41
N ARG A 578 8.11 28.97 -3.19
CA ARG A 578 7.94 30.08 -2.26
C ARG A 578 8.98 31.15 -2.52
N THR A 579 8.50 32.33 -2.94
CA THR A 579 9.36 33.47 -3.30
C THR A 579 10.03 34.11 -2.09
N ASP A 580 9.33 34.14 -0.95
CA ASP A 580 9.81 34.67 0.32
C ASP A 580 10.98 33.84 0.87
N LEU A 581 10.96 32.52 0.67
CA LEU A 581 12.04 31.60 1.04
C LEU A 581 13.04 31.33 -0.09
N LYS A 582 12.76 31.80 -1.32
CA LYS A 582 13.47 31.42 -2.56
C LYS A 582 13.67 29.89 -2.67
N LYS A 583 12.64 29.13 -2.32
CA LYS A 583 12.71 27.68 -2.12
C LYS A 583 11.54 26.97 -2.79
N LEU A 584 11.83 25.86 -3.48
CA LEU A 584 10.81 24.93 -3.91
C LEU A 584 10.40 24.04 -2.72
N MET A 585 9.14 24.13 -2.32
CA MET A 585 8.51 23.29 -1.32
C MET A 585 8.26 21.92 -1.96
N TRP A 586 9.15 20.96 -1.67
CA TRP A 586 9.11 19.61 -2.19
C TRP A 586 9.45 18.63 -1.07
N GLY A 587 8.41 18.04 -0.46
CA GLY A 587 8.52 17.26 0.78
C GLY A 587 8.40 18.10 2.06
N GLU A 588 8.08 19.39 1.93
CA GLU A 588 7.85 20.31 3.04
C GLU A 588 6.52 21.02 2.82
N VAL A 589 5.81 21.30 3.92
CA VAL A 589 4.49 21.93 3.85
C VAL A 589 4.57 23.30 3.18
N HIS A 590 3.64 23.57 2.27
CA HIS A 590 3.60 24.86 1.60
C HIS A 590 3.00 25.98 2.47
N ASP A 591 1.99 25.64 3.30
CA ASP A 591 1.30 26.57 4.20
C ASP A 591 2.28 27.24 5.16
N GLU A 592 2.27 28.57 5.14
CA GLU A 592 3.29 29.37 5.78
C GLU A 592 3.24 29.29 7.31
N ASN A 593 2.04 29.24 7.89
CA ASN A 593 1.89 29.10 9.34
C ASN A 593 2.30 27.69 9.79
N ALA A 594 1.88 26.64 9.10
CA ALA A 594 2.30 25.27 9.40
C ALA A 594 3.82 25.11 9.27
N TYR A 595 4.43 25.73 8.25
CA TYR A 595 5.88 25.78 8.10
C TYR A 595 6.55 26.46 9.30
N ALA A 596 6.06 27.64 9.72
CA ALA A 596 6.55 28.36 10.90
C ALA A 596 6.38 27.57 12.21
N MET A 597 5.37 26.69 12.27
CA MET A 597 5.15 25.76 13.39
C MET A 597 6.04 24.49 13.34
N GLY A 598 6.99 24.41 12.41
CA GLY A 598 7.86 23.24 12.25
C GLY A 598 7.23 22.10 11.44
N GLY A 599 6.23 22.40 10.62
CA GLY A 599 5.60 21.50 9.66
C GLY A 599 4.50 20.58 10.21
N ILE A 600 4.20 20.64 11.51
CA ILE A 600 3.13 19.86 12.15
C ILE A 600 2.14 20.82 12.80
N ALA A 601 0.98 20.99 12.15
CA ALA A 601 -0.08 21.85 12.63
C ALA A 601 -1.45 21.22 12.38
N GLY A 602 -2.44 21.58 13.20
CA GLY A 602 -3.77 20.97 13.10
C GLY A 602 -4.55 21.38 11.85
N HIS A 603 -4.16 22.46 11.17
CA HIS A 603 -4.87 22.99 10.00
C HIS A 603 -4.26 22.58 8.65
N ALA A 604 -2.95 22.27 8.61
CA ALA A 604 -2.18 21.95 7.41
C ALA A 604 -0.87 21.19 7.73
N GLY A 605 -0.20 20.62 6.72
CA GLY A 605 1.11 19.95 6.85
C GLY A 605 1.12 18.45 6.61
N LEU A 606 -0.05 17.84 6.43
CA LEU A 606 -0.16 16.41 6.15
C LEU A 606 0.15 16.10 4.69
N PHE A 607 0.92 15.03 4.47
CA PHE A 607 1.18 14.42 3.17
C PHE A 607 0.53 13.04 3.11
N SER A 608 0.05 12.62 1.93
CA SER A 608 -0.52 11.27 1.75
C SER A 608 -0.57 10.84 0.28
N THR A 609 -0.94 9.57 0.05
CA THR A 609 -1.18 8.99 -1.28
C THR A 609 -2.68 8.77 -1.51
N ILE A 610 -3.05 8.56 -2.77
CA ILE A 610 -4.43 8.24 -3.15
C ILE A 610 -4.91 6.94 -2.47
N THR A 611 -4.01 5.97 -2.31
CA THR A 611 -4.29 4.65 -1.73
C THR A 611 -4.58 4.74 -0.23
N ASP A 612 -3.82 5.55 0.50
CA ASP A 612 -4.05 5.77 1.93
C ASP A 612 -5.37 6.49 2.18
N LEU A 613 -5.67 7.52 1.40
CA LEU A 613 -6.96 8.20 1.49
C LEU A 613 -8.13 7.32 1.07
N ALA A 614 -7.93 6.32 0.19
CA ALA A 614 -8.96 5.34 -0.12
C ALA A 614 -9.30 4.47 1.09
N ARG A 615 -8.30 4.03 1.87
CA ARG A 615 -8.53 3.32 3.15
C ARG A 615 -9.26 4.20 4.15
N TYR A 616 -8.86 5.47 4.23
CA TYR A 616 -9.51 6.45 5.10
C TYR A 616 -10.97 6.68 4.72
N ALA A 617 -11.27 6.85 3.43
CA ALA A 617 -12.63 7.00 2.92
C ALA A 617 -13.48 5.75 3.19
N LEU A 618 -12.91 4.55 3.04
CA LEU A 618 -13.57 3.29 3.37
C LEU A 618 -13.94 3.20 4.86
N MET A 619 -13.06 3.65 5.76
CA MET A 619 -13.36 3.71 7.20
C MET A 619 -14.57 4.61 7.49
N TRP A 620 -14.63 5.78 6.87
CA TRP A 620 -15.77 6.69 7.03
C TRP A 620 -17.07 6.15 6.45
N LEU A 621 -17.03 5.61 5.23
CA LEU A 621 -18.19 4.98 4.57
C LEU A 621 -18.62 3.67 5.25
N GLY A 622 -17.72 3.03 5.99
CA GLY A 622 -17.96 1.87 6.84
C GLY A 622 -18.42 2.24 8.26
N GLU A 623 -18.84 3.48 8.49
CA GLU A 623 -19.29 3.98 9.80
C GLU A 623 -18.28 3.71 10.93
N GLY A 624 -17.00 3.95 10.63
CA GLY A 624 -15.88 3.90 11.57
C GLY A 624 -15.03 2.64 11.46
N GLU A 625 -15.39 1.71 10.57
CA GLU A 625 -14.72 0.44 10.32
C GLU A 625 -14.18 0.31 8.90
N PHE A 626 -12.99 -0.28 8.78
CA PHE A 626 -12.46 -0.80 7.52
C PHE A 626 -11.84 -2.20 7.76
N GLY A 627 -12.43 -3.22 7.15
CA GLY A 627 -12.06 -4.62 7.41
C GLY A 627 -12.26 -4.97 8.90
N PRO A 628 -11.29 -5.62 9.56
CA PRO A 628 -11.38 -5.96 10.99
C PRO A 628 -11.07 -4.77 11.92
N VAL A 629 -10.71 -3.60 11.39
CA VAL A 629 -10.25 -2.46 12.18
C VAL A 629 -11.36 -1.43 12.36
N ARG A 630 -11.67 -1.11 13.63
CA ARG A 630 -12.52 0.01 14.01
C ARG A 630 -11.66 1.14 14.59
N VAL A 631 -11.72 2.32 13.98
CA VAL A 631 -11.05 3.54 14.49
C VAL A 631 -12.03 4.41 15.27
N LEU A 632 -13.29 4.49 14.82
CA LEU A 632 -14.34 5.27 15.47
C LEU A 632 -15.59 4.39 15.62
N SER A 633 -16.40 4.66 16.64
CA SER A 633 -17.73 4.07 16.74
C SER A 633 -18.68 4.64 15.67
N ARG A 634 -19.68 3.84 15.30
CA ARG A 634 -20.78 4.24 14.42
C ARG A 634 -21.47 5.52 14.90
N ASN A 635 -21.65 5.65 16.22
CA ASN A 635 -22.29 6.82 16.82
C ASN A 635 -21.46 8.08 16.63
N THR A 636 -20.13 7.97 16.76
CA THR A 636 -19.21 9.09 16.55
C THR A 636 -19.15 9.50 15.08
N VAL A 637 -19.13 8.55 14.14
CA VAL A 637 -19.20 8.89 12.71
C VAL A 637 -20.48 9.64 12.38
N ARG A 638 -21.64 9.14 12.82
CA ARG A 638 -22.94 9.82 12.65
C ARG A 638 -22.97 11.19 13.30
N LEU A 639 -22.38 11.31 14.49
CA LEU A 639 -22.28 12.60 15.18
C LEU A 639 -21.39 13.58 14.41
N ALA A 640 -20.30 13.12 13.80
CA ALA A 640 -19.38 13.96 13.04
C ALA A 640 -19.94 14.42 11.70
N THR A 641 -20.76 13.60 11.04
CA THR A 641 -21.31 13.88 9.70
C THR A 641 -22.72 14.45 9.69
N LYS A 642 -23.42 14.47 10.83
CA LYS A 642 -24.71 15.19 10.94
C LYS A 642 -24.50 16.71 10.85
N GLU A 643 -25.55 17.42 10.48
CA GLU A 643 -25.59 18.88 10.50
C GLU A 643 -25.57 19.42 11.94
N HIS A 644 -24.59 20.27 12.26
CA HIS A 644 -24.52 21.04 13.51
C HIS A 644 -24.82 22.52 13.28
N VAL A 645 -24.56 23.01 12.07
CA VAL A 645 -24.81 24.41 11.68
C VAL A 645 -25.48 24.41 10.31
N ASN A 646 -26.56 25.17 10.20
CA ASN A 646 -27.34 25.33 8.97
C ASN A 646 -27.53 26.82 8.62
N LYS A 647 -26.56 27.65 8.99
CA LYS A 647 -26.53 29.08 8.68
C LYS A 647 -25.30 29.31 7.81
N GLU A 648 -25.49 30.01 6.68
CA GLU A 648 -24.46 30.31 5.68
C GLU A 648 -23.93 29.06 4.95
N ASP A 649 -23.26 28.18 5.69
CA ASP A 649 -22.67 26.94 5.23
C ASP A 649 -23.09 25.75 6.10
N ARG A 650 -23.47 24.65 5.46
CA ARG A 650 -23.79 23.40 6.16
C ARG A 650 -22.51 22.76 6.70
N ARG A 651 -22.44 22.55 8.02
CA ARG A 651 -21.25 22.01 8.69
C ARG A 651 -21.55 20.80 9.57
N GLY A 652 -20.71 19.79 9.41
CA GLY A 652 -20.50 18.73 10.38
C GLY A 652 -19.43 19.13 11.40
N LEU A 653 -18.87 18.16 12.10
CA LEU A 653 -17.65 18.36 12.88
C LEU A 653 -16.45 18.25 11.93
N GLY A 654 -15.77 19.35 11.65
CA GLY A 654 -14.65 19.49 10.71
C GLY A 654 -15.01 19.28 9.23
N TRP A 655 -16.05 18.49 8.95
CA TRP A 655 -16.54 18.24 7.60
C TRP A 655 -17.41 19.39 7.07
N ALA A 656 -17.20 19.74 5.80
CA ALA A 656 -18.22 20.45 5.03
C ALA A 656 -19.29 19.44 4.62
N LEU A 657 -20.57 19.80 4.80
CA LEU A 657 -21.67 19.02 4.25
C LEU A 657 -22.02 19.58 2.88
N LYS A 658 -22.59 18.75 2.00
CA LYS A 658 -23.00 19.20 0.66
C LYS A 658 -23.95 20.40 0.80
N SER A 659 -23.50 21.57 0.37
CA SER A 659 -24.32 22.77 0.37
C SER A 659 -25.41 22.66 -0.71
N ARG A 660 -26.54 23.33 -0.45
CA ARG A 660 -27.64 23.44 -1.40
C ARG A 660 -27.46 24.57 -2.41
N ALA A 661 -26.45 25.43 -2.22
CA ALA A 661 -26.11 26.51 -3.13
C ALA A 661 -24.93 26.13 -4.05
N PHE A 662 -23.73 26.00 -3.47
CA PHE A 662 -22.52 25.58 -4.20
C PHE A 662 -21.74 24.55 -3.40
N SER A 663 -21.39 23.43 -4.02
CA SER A 663 -20.64 22.34 -3.39
C SER A 663 -19.46 21.93 -4.25
N SER A 664 -18.26 21.86 -3.67
CA SER A 664 -17.09 21.31 -4.36
C SER A 664 -17.21 19.79 -4.61
N GLY A 665 -18.16 19.12 -3.96
CA GLY A 665 -18.56 17.74 -4.23
C GLY A 665 -19.54 17.60 -5.39
N GLY A 666 -19.82 18.69 -6.11
CA GLY A 666 -20.76 18.70 -7.22
C GLY A 666 -22.22 18.70 -6.79
N ASP A 667 -23.07 18.62 -7.81
CA ASP A 667 -24.52 18.76 -7.74
C ASP A 667 -25.23 17.41 -7.53
N LEU A 668 -24.61 16.32 -7.98
CA LEU A 668 -25.25 14.99 -8.09
C LEU A 668 -25.05 14.06 -6.89
N LEU A 669 -24.14 14.39 -5.95
CA LEU A 669 -24.03 13.64 -4.69
C LEU A 669 -25.26 13.85 -3.80
N SER A 670 -25.55 12.94 -2.86
CA SER A 670 -26.71 13.09 -1.97
C SER A 670 -26.61 14.29 -0.99
N ASP A 671 -27.73 14.71 -0.42
CA ASP A 671 -27.79 15.74 0.64
C ASP A 671 -27.09 15.31 1.95
N ALA A 672 -26.86 14.02 2.12
CA ALA A 672 -26.12 13.42 3.23
C ALA A 672 -24.59 13.41 3.01
N SER A 673 -24.12 13.86 1.85
CA SER A 673 -22.71 13.82 1.50
C SER A 673 -21.89 14.85 2.29
N TYR A 674 -20.66 14.47 2.61
CA TYR A 674 -19.71 15.28 3.36
C TYR A 674 -18.31 15.18 2.76
N GLY A 675 -17.51 16.22 2.92
CA GLY A 675 -16.19 16.27 2.35
C GLY A 675 -15.38 17.48 2.78
N HIS A 676 -14.21 17.62 2.18
CA HIS A 676 -13.30 18.73 2.42
C HIS A 676 -12.36 18.93 1.23
N THR A 677 -11.83 20.15 1.08
CA THR A 677 -10.86 20.53 0.05
C THR A 677 -9.54 21.00 0.64
N GLY A 678 -8.43 20.85 -0.08
CA GLY A 678 -7.13 21.41 0.25
C GLY A 678 -6.70 22.51 -0.73
N PHE A 679 -5.97 23.52 -0.26
CA PHE A 679 -5.51 24.63 -1.11
C PHE A 679 -4.59 24.19 -2.26
N THR A 680 -3.82 23.12 -2.04
CA THR A 680 -2.97 22.45 -3.06
C THR A 680 -3.75 21.79 -4.19
N GLY A 681 -5.07 21.78 -4.09
CA GLY A 681 -6.00 21.28 -5.11
C GLY A 681 -6.58 19.91 -4.79
N THR A 682 -6.24 19.35 -3.64
CA THR A 682 -6.77 18.08 -3.15
C THR A 682 -8.24 18.16 -2.71
N SER A 683 -8.97 17.05 -2.74
CA SER A 683 -10.31 16.93 -2.18
C SER A 683 -10.66 15.47 -1.86
N LEU A 684 -11.47 15.30 -0.82
CA LEU A 684 -12.09 14.03 -0.43
C LEU A 684 -13.57 14.31 -0.15
N TRP A 685 -14.45 13.59 -0.86
CA TRP A 685 -15.90 13.61 -0.64
C TRP A 685 -16.42 12.20 -0.45
N CYS A 686 -17.36 12.02 0.48
CA CYS A 686 -18.01 10.76 0.80
C CYS A 686 -19.53 10.95 0.76
N ASP A 687 -20.20 10.05 0.06
CA ASP A 687 -21.65 9.96 -0.02
C ASP A 687 -22.09 8.63 0.61
N PRO A 688 -22.66 8.65 1.84
CA PRO A 688 -23.06 7.45 2.53
C PRO A 688 -24.28 6.76 1.89
N GLU A 689 -25.15 7.49 1.17
CA GLU A 689 -26.34 6.90 0.54
C GLU A 689 -25.95 6.01 -0.64
N THR A 690 -25.04 6.49 -1.49
CA THR A 690 -24.53 5.71 -2.63
C THR A 690 -23.33 4.83 -2.26
N ARG A 691 -22.83 4.95 -1.02
CA ARG A 691 -21.60 4.33 -0.50
C ARG A 691 -20.39 4.60 -1.40
N THR A 692 -20.24 5.87 -1.78
CA THR A 692 -19.23 6.32 -2.74
C THR A 692 -18.28 7.33 -2.10
N GLY A 693 -16.98 7.16 -2.30
CA GLY A 693 -15.93 8.11 -1.96
C GLY A 693 -15.25 8.61 -3.23
N ILE A 694 -15.01 9.90 -3.33
CA ILE A 694 -14.37 10.55 -4.48
C ILE A 694 -13.13 11.27 -3.98
N ILE A 695 -11.98 10.89 -4.53
CA ILE A 695 -10.68 11.38 -4.09
C ILE A 695 -9.95 11.96 -5.29
N LEU A 696 -9.48 13.19 -5.15
CA LEU A 696 -8.68 13.89 -6.15
C LEU A 696 -7.51 14.54 -5.42
N LEU A 697 -6.28 14.21 -5.80
CA LEU A 697 -5.06 14.81 -5.30
C LEU A 697 -4.35 15.51 -6.45
N THR A 698 -3.94 16.76 -6.24
CA THR A 698 -3.23 17.54 -7.26
C THR A 698 -2.11 18.35 -6.62
N ASN A 699 -1.21 18.86 -7.46
CA ASN A 699 -0.18 19.81 -7.08
C ASN A 699 -0.42 21.17 -7.75
N ARG A 700 -1.68 21.64 -7.83
CA ARG A 700 -2.01 22.90 -8.53
C ARG A 700 -1.15 24.06 -8.05
N VAL A 701 -0.84 24.06 -6.75
CA VAL A 701 0.31 24.71 -6.07
C VAL A 701 1.46 25.15 -6.99
N HIS A 702 1.98 24.14 -7.67
CA HIS A 702 3.25 24.16 -8.38
C HIS A 702 3.21 25.03 -9.64
N ALA A 703 2.00 25.39 -10.08
CA ALA A 703 1.78 26.37 -11.15
C ALA A 703 1.74 27.83 -10.69
N GLY A 704 1.78 28.12 -9.39
CA GLY A 704 1.58 29.46 -8.83
C GLY A 704 0.13 29.66 -8.35
N ARG A 705 -0.06 30.43 -7.27
CA ARG A 705 -1.30 30.46 -6.46
C ARG A 705 -2.57 30.93 -7.18
N ASP A 706 -2.43 31.67 -8.26
CA ASP A 706 -3.53 32.42 -8.89
C ASP A 706 -4.48 31.56 -9.75
N GLY A 707 -4.05 30.35 -10.12
CA GLY A 707 -4.86 29.45 -10.95
C GLY A 707 -6.15 28.99 -10.25
N THR A 708 -7.29 29.12 -10.94
CA THR A 708 -8.62 28.80 -10.41
C THR A 708 -9.25 27.56 -11.04
N ALA A 709 -8.60 26.91 -12.02
CA ALA A 709 -9.12 25.72 -12.71
C ALA A 709 -9.60 24.61 -11.76
N ILE A 710 -8.98 24.50 -10.58
CA ILE A 710 -9.33 23.48 -9.59
C ILE A 710 -10.72 23.69 -8.95
N ILE A 711 -11.23 24.92 -8.95
CA ILE A 711 -12.57 25.25 -8.44
C ILE A 711 -13.64 24.62 -9.33
N GLU A 712 -13.43 24.63 -10.66
CA GLU A 712 -14.34 23.98 -11.61
C GLU A 712 -14.13 22.47 -11.68
N LEU A 713 -12.87 22.01 -11.63
CA LEU A 713 -12.54 20.59 -11.80
C LEU A 713 -13.22 19.70 -10.75
N ARG A 714 -13.14 20.06 -9.47
CA ARG A 714 -13.68 19.22 -8.38
C ARG A 714 -15.16 18.87 -8.53
N PRO A 715 -16.09 19.85 -8.65
CA PRO A 715 -17.51 19.53 -8.79
C PRO A 715 -17.82 18.84 -10.11
N ARG A 716 -17.12 19.17 -11.21
CA ARG A 716 -17.31 18.49 -12.51
C ARG A 716 -16.90 17.02 -12.44
N PHE A 717 -15.74 16.73 -11.85
CA PHE A 717 -15.30 15.35 -11.62
C PHE A 717 -16.28 14.60 -10.72
N ALA A 718 -16.70 15.21 -9.62
CA ALA A 718 -17.63 14.56 -8.70
C ALA A 718 -19.00 14.27 -9.35
N ASN A 719 -19.53 15.20 -10.14
CA ASN A 719 -20.74 14.98 -10.96
C ASN A 719 -20.56 13.84 -11.95
N ALA A 720 -19.44 13.80 -12.67
CA ALA A 720 -19.20 12.75 -13.66
C ALA A 720 -19.11 11.36 -13.00
N VAL A 721 -18.49 11.26 -11.81
CA VAL A 721 -18.47 10.01 -11.02
C VAL A 721 -19.87 9.64 -10.55
N ALA A 722 -20.62 10.58 -9.98
CA ALA A 722 -21.98 10.34 -9.50
C ALA A 722 -22.90 9.88 -10.64
N ALA A 723 -22.79 10.48 -11.83
CA ALA A 723 -23.54 10.10 -13.02
C ALA A 723 -23.19 8.69 -13.55
N ALA A 724 -22.02 8.16 -13.22
CA ALA A 724 -21.64 6.79 -13.58
C ALA A 724 -22.32 5.73 -12.71
N ILE A 725 -22.97 6.12 -11.60
CA ILE A 725 -23.65 5.18 -10.69
C ILE A 725 -24.99 4.74 -11.29
N GLY A 726 -25.21 3.42 -11.41
CA GLY A 726 -26.53 2.86 -11.70
C GLY A 726 -26.99 2.94 -13.16
N VAL A 727 -26.14 3.37 -14.10
CA VAL A 727 -26.45 3.30 -15.54
C VAL A 727 -26.26 1.85 -16.00
N ARG A 728 -27.37 1.10 -16.15
CA ARG A 728 -27.37 -0.11 -16.96
C ARG A 728 -27.28 0.31 -18.43
N ASN A 729 -26.34 -0.29 -19.16
CA ASN A 729 -26.12 -0.13 -20.61
C ASN A 729 -27.33 0.43 -21.37
N ARG A 730 -27.23 1.68 -21.83
CA ARG A 730 -28.20 2.30 -22.76
C ARG A 730 -28.22 1.66 -24.17
N ASN A 731 -27.55 0.53 -24.37
CA ASN A 731 -27.52 -0.18 -25.65
C ASN A 731 -28.66 -1.22 -25.83
N ASN A 732 -29.64 -1.26 -24.93
CA ASN A 732 -30.83 -2.11 -25.04
C ASN A 732 -32.14 -1.29 -25.07
N LEU A 733 -32.16 -0.18 -25.80
CA LEU A 733 -33.42 0.40 -26.29
C LEU A 733 -33.32 0.45 -27.82
N SER A 734 -34.19 -0.36 -28.42
CA SER A 734 -34.42 -0.62 -29.84
C SER A 734 -34.47 0.62 -30.72
#